data_AF-A0A536G0Z1-F1
#
_entry.id   AF-A0A536G0Z1-F1
#
_cell.length_a   1.000
_cell.length_b   1.000
_cell.length_c   1.000
_cell.angle_alpha   90.00
_cell.angle_beta   90.00
_cell.angle_gamma   90.00
#
_symmetry.space_group_name_H-M   'P 1'
#
loop_
_entity.id
_entity.type
_entity.pdbx_description
1 polymer ?
#
loop_
_entity_poly.entity_id
_entity_poly.type
_entity_poly.pdbx_seq_one_letter_code
_entity_poly.pdbx_strand_id
1 'polypeptide(L)'
;MIGEGIPVELEVRIQRDLVRGRRLIVVTWGLALASIVAGLVSLRQAALLVSIDRHLVTTDDVQALGGAFDVLRSFVVVLMAVGLILAVRWLRSVLSVLDELRVRGVVDGPAPRPGLARLDILWRPAGVPANQTGWADVRVGSGRRGAVASAVATIVAAAVGLVAAVALGFATDADASRWWRLVIGVDGALWLAAWVLIGATIDSIRWREAAAARALGVFVPLVDAPGHSIVRLVPALLLFGAGLLAMSGRPDSWFVPCPPGTLACDGMLVPVDHDGGSSGTIWIVYAVHHAVGVPKGTLAIAVGGPGGSGLDESLLRLDELDPVLVSDYDVLFWDQRGIGASAGKDCPAAGYAYATTEQTEASTKAFVDACLHEAGVAPGDVTRYSTHQAAEDLESIRDHLGLARFALYGESYGTELAQTYAASHPDRLSALVLDGAVDLTLSANEFWAAAAKGFDRTLEDTFAACLSDDDCRTDMNDPEGAFERALRAFATPQTVSYADSDGTVRDHAVGAVAVESASSQLLYEPVGRAVILRAVAAAAHGDDVPLARLLQVLGSGEGPGVSEFAYHAITCADYRVSPTSDPHDFTAVEGYAEANGVDDLRTAEVYSSQLPCLWWPYQPATGQRPAPISATPYPVFVLGATDDPVTPVEQARAIARRLSDGYLITTSGGPHVTFGRGDRCVDEPVVSFLLDGRRPAQRTIDCPGDVVQRYVALTPGHVTGYADALSAMEATRSELFADPEVLFWNGKEELRVGCRDGGFFSLEFATAQDNVRFAKCEFVDGLPLTGSGTYEPSSGQLHWNVTFPDGDLTFDSTGDDAHVSGHWRGQTVDQSS
;
A
#
# COMPACT_ATOMS: atom_id res chain seq x y z
N MET A 1 47.01 -53.89 54.94
CA MET A 1 45.86 -54.80 55.16
C MET A 1 44.62 -53.92 55.08
N ILE A 2 43.71 -53.97 54.11
CA ILE A 2 43.12 -55.01 53.27
C ILE A 2 42.92 -54.34 51.88
N GLY A 3 43.26 -54.89 50.71
CA GLY A 3 43.42 -56.29 50.40
C GLY A 3 42.10 -56.97 50.01
N GLU A 4 41.09 -56.23 49.53
CA GLU A 4 39.97 -56.78 48.76
C GLU A 4 39.61 -55.74 47.70
N GLY A 5 39.72 -56.08 46.41
CA GLY A 5 39.11 -55.27 45.36
C GLY A 5 37.62 -55.08 45.65
N ILE A 6 36.99 -54.04 45.09
CA ILE A 6 35.53 -53.86 45.21
C ILE A 6 34.87 -55.21 44.89
N PRO A 7 34.06 -55.80 45.79
CA PRO A 7 33.43 -57.08 45.51
C PRO A 7 32.71 -56.99 44.18
N VAL A 8 32.87 -58.00 43.33
CA VAL A 8 32.25 -58.03 41.98
C VAL A 8 30.75 -57.67 42.05
N GLU A 9 30.09 -58.05 43.15
CA GLU A 9 28.69 -57.74 43.42
C GLU A 9 28.39 -56.23 43.64
N LEU A 10 29.30 -55.48 44.25
CA LEU A 10 29.20 -54.02 44.42
C LEU A 10 29.51 -53.30 43.10
N GLU A 11 30.49 -53.78 42.34
CA GLU A 11 30.81 -53.25 41.01
C GLU A 11 29.65 -53.47 40.02
N VAL A 12 29.02 -54.65 40.05
CA VAL A 12 27.80 -54.93 39.27
C VAL A 12 26.63 -54.03 39.69
N ARG A 13 26.50 -53.69 40.98
CA ARG A 13 25.47 -52.74 41.45
C ARG A 13 25.74 -51.32 40.95
N ILE A 14 27.00 -50.86 40.96
CA ILE A 14 27.40 -49.55 40.42
C ILE A 14 27.08 -49.49 38.92
N GLN A 15 27.51 -50.49 38.15
CA GLN A 15 27.23 -50.55 36.71
C GLN A 15 25.72 -50.58 36.41
N ARG A 16 24.95 -51.34 37.20
CA ARG A 16 23.48 -51.40 37.07
C ARG A 16 22.84 -50.05 37.35
N ASP A 17 23.29 -49.33 38.37
CA ASP A 17 22.77 -48.00 38.70
C ASP A 17 23.19 -46.96 37.66
N LEU A 18 24.40 -47.01 37.11
CA LEU A 18 24.80 -46.16 35.98
C LEU A 18 23.94 -46.38 34.74
N VAL A 19 23.65 -47.63 34.38
CA VAL A 19 22.77 -47.97 33.25
C VAL A 19 21.34 -47.49 33.51
N ARG A 20 20.83 -47.65 34.74
CA ARG A 20 19.50 -47.13 35.13
C ARG A 20 19.44 -45.62 35.07
N GLY A 21 20.48 -44.91 35.52
CA GLY A 21 20.58 -43.46 35.45
C GLY A 21 20.59 -42.96 34.00
N ARG A 22 21.35 -43.61 33.11
CA ARG A 22 21.34 -43.29 31.67
C ARG A 22 19.96 -43.49 31.04
N ARG A 23 19.27 -44.59 31.36
CA ARG A 23 17.90 -44.83 30.88
C ARG A 23 16.92 -43.79 31.40
N LEU A 24 17.03 -43.41 32.68
CA LEU A 24 16.20 -42.37 33.28
C LEU A 24 16.38 -41.03 32.56
N ILE A 25 17.62 -40.64 32.25
CA ILE A 25 17.91 -39.42 31.48
C ILE A 25 17.25 -39.47 30.10
N VAL A 26 17.39 -40.59 29.37
CA VAL A 26 16.76 -40.76 28.05
C VAL A 26 15.23 -40.66 28.13
N VAL A 27 14.61 -41.26 29.15
CA VAL A 27 13.15 -41.17 29.36
C VAL A 27 12.73 -39.74 29.68
N THR A 28 13.47 -39.03 30.53
CA THR A 28 13.17 -37.62 30.85
C THR A 28 13.28 -36.73 29.61
N TRP A 29 14.28 -36.94 28.76
CA TRP A 29 14.40 -36.22 27.48
C TRP A 29 13.27 -36.56 26.51
N GLY A 30 12.87 -37.84 26.41
CA GLY A 30 11.73 -38.25 25.60
C GLY A 30 10.43 -37.60 26.04
N LEU A 31 10.21 -37.48 27.36
CA LEU A 31 9.04 -36.79 27.93
C LEU A 31 9.06 -35.29 27.66
N ALA A 32 10.22 -34.64 27.80
CA ALA A 32 10.35 -33.21 27.48
C ALA A 32 10.03 -32.93 26.01
N LEU A 33 10.55 -33.76 25.09
CA LEU A 33 10.27 -33.64 23.66
C LEU A 33 8.78 -33.88 23.35
N ALA A 34 8.16 -34.90 23.97
CA ALA A 34 6.75 -35.17 23.80
C ALA A 34 5.86 -34.01 24.28
N SER A 35 6.20 -33.37 25.41
CA SER A 35 5.50 -32.19 25.91
C SER A 35 5.63 -30.99 24.98
N ILE A 36 6.82 -30.77 24.38
CA ILE A 36 7.02 -29.70 23.38
C ILE A 36 6.17 -29.95 22.14
N VAL A 37 6.15 -31.19 21.62
CA VAL A 37 5.33 -31.55 20.46
C VAL A 37 3.85 -31.37 20.77
N ALA A 38 3.37 -31.79 21.95
CA ALA A 38 1.98 -31.60 22.37
C ALA A 38 1.61 -30.10 22.50
N GLY A 39 2.54 -29.25 22.97
CA GLY A 39 2.38 -27.80 23.02
C GLY A 39 2.28 -27.16 21.63
N LEU A 40 3.16 -27.55 20.70
CA LEU A 40 3.13 -27.08 19.31
C LEU A 40 1.86 -27.50 18.57
N VAL A 41 1.38 -28.73 18.79
CA VAL A 41 0.10 -29.19 18.24
C VAL A 41 -1.07 -28.39 18.82
N SER A 42 -1.05 -28.11 20.13
CA SER A 42 -2.08 -27.28 20.78
C SER A 42 -2.11 -25.85 20.21
N LEU A 43 -0.94 -25.24 19.98
CA LEU A 43 -0.81 -23.91 19.36
C LEU A 43 -1.32 -23.90 17.91
N ARG A 44 -0.95 -24.91 17.12
CA ARG A 44 -1.41 -25.04 15.72
C ARG A 44 -2.93 -25.18 15.63
N GLN A 45 -3.54 -25.93 16.54
CA GLN A 45 -5.00 -26.10 16.54
C GLN A 45 -5.74 -24.87 17.07
N ALA A 46 -5.19 -24.15 18.04
CA ALA A 46 -5.73 -22.85 18.45
C ALA A 46 -5.72 -21.84 17.29
N ALA A 47 -4.66 -21.84 16.47
CA ALA A 47 -4.59 -21.02 15.26
C ALA A 47 -5.62 -21.47 14.18
N LEU A 48 -5.81 -22.78 13.98
CA LEU A 48 -6.79 -23.33 13.04
C LEU A 48 -8.25 -23.08 13.45
N LEU A 49 -8.55 -23.07 14.75
CA LEU A 49 -9.87 -22.74 15.29
C LEU A 49 -10.20 -21.23 15.16
N VAL A 50 -9.19 -20.38 15.03
CA VAL A 50 -9.36 -18.93 14.78
C VAL A 50 -9.51 -18.63 13.28
N SER A 51 -8.98 -19.48 12.39
CA SER A 51 -8.98 -19.27 10.94
C SER A 51 -10.22 -19.81 10.20
N ILE A 52 -11.01 -20.69 10.82
CA ILE A 52 -12.24 -21.22 10.22
C ILE A 52 -13.41 -20.42 10.77
N ASP A 53 -14.14 -19.78 9.86
CA ASP A 53 -15.32 -18.93 10.09
C ASP A 53 -16.14 -19.31 11.34
N ARG A 54 -16.33 -18.33 12.24
CA ARG A 54 -16.99 -18.50 13.55
C ARG A 54 -18.46 -18.92 13.43
N HIS A 55 -19.02 -18.90 12.23
CA HIS A 55 -20.41 -19.25 11.97
C HIS A 55 -20.63 -20.70 11.50
N LEU A 56 -19.58 -21.49 11.25
CA LEU A 56 -19.69 -22.84 10.67
C LEU A 56 -19.34 -24.01 11.62
N VAL A 57 -18.81 -23.76 12.83
CA VAL A 57 -18.42 -24.83 13.77
C VAL A 57 -19.22 -24.72 15.07
N THR A 58 -19.94 -25.78 15.46
CA THR A 58 -20.73 -25.79 16.70
C THR A 58 -19.82 -25.96 17.93
N THR A 59 -20.22 -25.39 19.08
CA THR A 59 -19.47 -25.45 20.35
C THR A 59 -19.22 -26.89 20.82
N ASP A 60 -20.09 -27.83 20.45
CA ASP A 60 -20.02 -29.23 20.85
C ASP A 60 -18.92 -29.99 20.09
N ASP A 61 -18.67 -29.66 18.82
CA ASP A 61 -17.59 -30.28 18.02
C ASP A 61 -16.20 -29.85 18.51
N VAL A 62 -16.08 -28.59 18.96
CA VAL A 62 -14.86 -28.04 19.58
C VAL A 62 -14.61 -28.70 20.94
N GLN A 63 -15.65 -28.93 21.73
CA GLN A 63 -15.53 -29.63 23.02
C GLN A 63 -15.18 -31.12 22.85
N ALA A 64 -15.75 -31.79 21.83
CA ALA A 64 -15.44 -33.19 21.53
C ALA A 64 -13.99 -33.39 21.07
N LEU A 65 -13.45 -32.46 20.25
CA LEU A 65 -12.04 -32.45 19.85
C LEU A 65 -11.11 -32.12 21.03
N GLY A 66 -11.48 -31.17 21.89
CA GLY A 66 -10.73 -30.83 23.11
C GLY A 66 -10.61 -32.00 24.09
N GLY A 67 -11.70 -32.75 24.29
CA GLY A 67 -11.75 -33.89 25.21
C GLY A 67 -10.81 -35.05 24.85
N ALA A 68 -10.51 -35.26 23.56
CA ALA A 68 -9.55 -36.28 23.12
C ALA A 68 -8.09 -35.94 23.53
N PHE A 69 -7.76 -34.64 23.68
CA PHE A 69 -6.43 -34.18 24.06
C PHE A 69 -6.19 -34.16 25.58
N ASP A 70 -7.25 -34.04 26.38
CA ASP A 70 -7.14 -34.13 27.84
C ASP A 70 -6.68 -35.51 28.31
N VAL A 71 -7.01 -36.57 27.55
CA VAL A 71 -6.51 -37.93 27.78
C VAL A 71 -5.00 -38.00 27.54
N LEU A 72 -4.51 -37.38 26.46
CA LEU A 72 -3.08 -37.34 26.14
C LEU A 72 -2.28 -36.51 27.17
N ARG A 73 -2.81 -35.35 27.59
CA ARG A 73 -2.21 -34.52 28.64
C ARG A 73 -2.15 -35.28 29.98
N SER A 74 -3.23 -35.96 30.34
CA SER A 74 -3.28 -36.80 31.53
C SER A 74 -2.23 -37.92 31.48
N PHE A 75 -2.03 -38.54 30.31
CA PHE A 75 -1.02 -39.58 30.11
C PHE A 75 0.41 -39.05 30.29
N VAL A 76 0.73 -37.86 29.77
CA VAL A 76 2.03 -37.21 29.95
C VAL A 76 2.29 -36.90 31.44
N VAL A 77 1.29 -36.39 32.16
CA VAL A 77 1.40 -36.14 33.61
C VAL A 77 1.66 -37.42 34.39
N VAL A 78 0.95 -38.50 34.07
CA VAL A 78 1.18 -39.83 34.70
C VAL A 78 2.60 -40.32 34.42
N LEU A 79 3.11 -40.18 33.19
CA LEU A 79 4.47 -40.59 32.85
C LEU A 79 5.53 -39.75 33.58
N MET A 80 5.31 -38.44 33.77
CA MET A 80 6.20 -37.62 34.60
C MET A 80 6.21 -38.08 36.06
N ALA A 81 5.04 -38.41 36.62
CA ALA A 81 4.95 -38.94 37.98
C ALA A 81 5.69 -40.29 38.12
N VAL A 82 5.56 -41.18 37.13
CA VAL A 82 6.30 -42.45 37.08
C VAL A 82 7.81 -42.20 36.96
N GLY A 83 8.23 -41.27 36.11
CA GLY A 83 9.63 -40.87 35.95
C GLY A 83 10.22 -40.35 37.26
N LEU A 84 9.48 -39.51 38.00
CA LEU A 84 9.87 -39.00 39.31
C LEU A 84 10.03 -40.13 40.34
N ILE A 85 9.08 -41.08 40.38
CA ILE A 85 9.16 -42.24 41.28
C ILE A 85 10.40 -43.09 40.97
N LEU A 86 10.69 -43.32 39.68
CA LEU A 86 11.89 -44.05 39.24
C LEU A 86 13.18 -43.30 39.58
N ALA A 87 13.19 -41.97 39.45
CA ALA A 87 14.31 -41.12 39.83
C ALA A 87 14.61 -41.22 41.33
N VAL A 88 13.58 -41.12 42.16
CA VAL A 88 13.70 -41.24 43.63
C VAL A 88 14.18 -42.63 44.02
N ARG A 89 13.69 -43.69 43.36
CA ARG A 89 14.15 -45.08 43.58
C ARG A 89 15.61 -45.27 43.18
N TRP A 90 16.01 -44.74 42.02
CA TRP A 90 17.39 -44.77 41.57
C TRP A 90 18.30 -44.02 42.53
N LEU A 91 17.91 -42.81 42.95
CA LEU A 91 18.67 -42.01 43.91
C LEU A 91 18.87 -42.76 45.22
N ARG A 92 17.83 -43.41 45.77
CA ARG A 92 17.98 -44.26 46.97
C ARG A 92 18.98 -45.40 46.79
N SER A 93 19.02 -46.03 45.62
CA SER A 93 19.98 -47.09 45.29
C SER A 93 21.42 -46.56 45.26
N VAL A 94 21.64 -45.46 44.55
CA VAL A 94 22.94 -44.78 44.46
C VAL A 94 23.44 -44.35 45.84
N LEU A 95 22.56 -43.77 46.66
CA LEU A 95 22.89 -43.37 48.02
C LEU A 95 23.33 -44.56 48.89
N SER A 96 22.68 -45.71 48.75
CA SER A 96 23.06 -46.94 49.46
C SER A 96 24.42 -47.48 49.00
N VAL A 97 24.70 -47.43 47.70
CA VAL A 97 25.99 -47.86 47.12
C VAL A 97 27.11 -46.94 47.61
N LEU A 98 26.88 -45.62 47.64
CA LEU A 98 27.83 -44.64 48.17
C LEU A 98 28.12 -44.84 49.65
N ASP A 99 27.12 -45.23 50.45
CA ASP A 99 27.30 -45.55 51.87
C ASP A 99 28.14 -46.82 52.07
N GLU A 100 27.92 -47.86 51.26
CA GLU A 100 28.71 -49.10 51.32
C GLU A 100 30.17 -48.86 50.87
N LEU A 101 30.39 -48.05 49.83
CA LEU A 101 31.73 -47.62 49.41
C LEU A 101 32.44 -46.79 50.50
N ARG A 102 31.69 -46.01 51.28
CA ARG A 102 32.23 -45.22 52.40
C ARG A 102 32.64 -46.10 53.58
N VAL A 103 31.81 -47.07 53.98
CA VAL A 103 32.13 -48.02 55.07
C VAL A 103 33.39 -48.84 54.75
N ARG A 104 33.63 -49.14 53.46
CA ARG A 104 34.82 -49.86 52.99
C ARG A 104 36.07 -48.98 52.84
N GLY A 105 36.00 -47.69 53.17
CA GLY A 105 37.12 -46.75 53.07
C GLY A 105 37.50 -46.40 51.62
N VAL A 106 36.63 -46.68 50.65
CA VAL A 106 36.84 -46.32 49.23
C VAL A 106 36.49 -44.85 48.98
N VAL A 107 35.60 -44.27 49.79
CA VAL A 107 35.19 -42.85 49.74
C VAL A 107 35.15 -42.31 51.17
N ASP A 108 35.87 -41.23 51.49
CA ASP A 108 35.88 -40.65 52.85
C ASP A 108 34.65 -39.77 53.17
N GLY A 109 34.17 -39.81 54.42
CA GLY A 109 33.12 -38.93 54.93
C GLY A 109 32.51 -39.39 56.27
N PRO A 110 31.82 -38.50 57.03
CA PRO A 110 31.21 -38.88 58.31
C PRO A 110 30.00 -39.82 58.13
N ALA A 111 29.69 -40.63 59.15
CA ALA A 111 28.54 -41.55 59.14
C ALA A 111 27.20 -40.80 59.04
N PRO A 112 26.22 -41.30 58.27
CA PRO A 112 24.93 -40.63 58.08
C PRO A 112 24.11 -40.59 59.39
N ARG A 113 23.48 -39.45 59.69
CA ARG A 113 22.52 -39.32 60.81
C ARG A 113 21.12 -39.82 60.39
N PRO A 114 20.31 -40.39 61.30
CA PRO A 114 18.98 -40.90 60.95
C PRO A 114 17.98 -39.76 60.64
N GLY A 115 17.04 -40.01 59.71
CA GLY A 115 15.99 -39.07 59.29
C GLY A 115 16.26 -38.38 57.94
N LEU A 116 15.43 -37.38 57.58
CA LEU A 116 15.52 -36.59 56.33
C LEU A 116 16.89 -35.89 56.12
N ALA A 117 17.76 -35.91 57.13
CA ALA A 117 19.18 -35.54 57.06
C ALA A 117 20.04 -36.47 56.16
N ARG A 118 19.50 -37.55 55.60
CA ARG A 118 20.22 -38.45 54.66
C ARG A 118 20.61 -37.83 53.31
N LEU A 119 20.13 -36.62 52.99
CA LEU A 119 20.46 -35.89 51.75
C LEU A 119 21.65 -34.91 51.91
N ASP A 120 22.35 -34.93 53.05
CA ASP A 120 23.50 -34.06 53.37
C ASP A 120 24.78 -34.30 52.53
N ILE A 121 24.67 -34.73 51.27
CA ILE A 121 25.82 -35.12 50.43
C ILE A 121 26.75 -33.96 50.03
N LEU A 122 26.51 -32.70 50.41
CA LEU A 122 27.26 -31.58 49.81
C LEU A 122 27.61 -30.39 50.73
N TRP A 123 27.51 -30.48 52.07
CA TRP A 123 27.38 -29.25 52.89
C TRP A 123 28.19 -29.23 54.20
N ARG A 124 29.35 -28.54 54.22
CA ARG A 124 29.95 -27.93 55.43
C ARG A 124 30.67 -26.59 55.14
N PRO A 125 30.75 -25.64 56.11
CA PRO A 125 31.36 -24.33 55.94
C PRO A 125 32.90 -24.34 56.17
N ALA A 126 33.61 -23.38 55.57
CA ALA A 126 35.08 -23.32 55.50
C ALA A 126 35.78 -22.94 56.83
N GLY A 127 36.92 -23.58 57.14
CA GLY A 127 37.90 -23.07 58.13
C GLY A 127 38.64 -24.06 59.05
N VAL A 128 39.17 -25.21 58.59
CA VAL A 128 39.98 -26.13 59.43
C VAL A 128 41.33 -26.50 58.75
N PRO A 129 42.47 -26.63 59.47
CA PRO A 129 43.83 -26.72 58.90
C PRO A 129 44.28 -28.07 58.31
N ALA A 130 45.40 -28.02 57.58
CA ALA A 130 45.84 -28.92 56.51
C ALA A 130 46.36 -30.34 56.85
N ASN A 131 46.22 -30.86 58.08
CA ASN A 131 46.62 -32.25 58.41
C ASN A 131 45.47 -33.28 58.35
N GLN A 132 44.29 -32.87 57.88
CA GLN A 132 43.13 -33.72 57.60
C GLN A 132 42.68 -33.58 56.14
N THR A 133 43.63 -33.69 55.21
CA THR A 133 43.41 -33.43 53.77
C THR A 133 43.19 -34.74 53.00
N GLY A 134 41.93 -35.03 52.71
CA GLY A 134 41.50 -36.04 51.73
C GLY A 134 40.49 -35.43 50.75
N TRP A 135 40.75 -35.61 49.45
CA TRP A 135 39.94 -35.41 48.22
C TRP A 135 38.90 -34.28 48.06
N ALA A 136 38.76 -33.35 49.00
CA ALA A 136 37.79 -32.25 48.92
C ALA A 136 38.42 -30.88 49.11
N ASP A 137 39.46 -30.57 48.32
CA ASP A 137 39.84 -29.18 48.05
C ASP A 137 39.41 -28.78 46.63
N VAL A 138 38.09 -28.69 46.44
CA VAL A 138 37.49 -27.87 45.40
C VAL A 138 36.54 -26.90 46.08
N ARG A 139 36.96 -25.63 46.09
CA ARG A 139 36.21 -24.51 46.66
C ARG A 139 34.82 -24.43 46.04
N VAL A 140 33.78 -24.43 46.87
CA VAL A 140 32.41 -24.14 46.45
C VAL A 140 31.94 -22.90 47.21
N GLY A 141 32.14 -21.73 46.62
CA GLY A 141 31.63 -20.47 47.19
C GLY A 141 30.10 -20.35 47.14
N SER A 142 29.40 -21.16 46.33
CA SER A 142 27.98 -20.91 46.03
C SER A 142 27.10 -22.11 45.64
N GLY A 143 27.62 -23.32 45.46
CA GLY A 143 26.84 -24.50 45.01
C GLY A 143 25.67 -24.88 45.92
N ARG A 144 25.76 -24.61 47.23
CA ARG A 144 24.63 -24.67 48.18
C ARG A 144 23.46 -23.78 47.75
N ARG A 145 23.78 -22.52 47.37
CA ARG A 145 22.79 -21.54 46.90
C ARG A 145 22.30 -21.88 45.49
N GLY A 146 23.17 -22.35 44.61
CA GLY A 146 22.82 -22.73 43.24
C GLY A 146 21.87 -23.93 43.15
N ALA A 147 22.10 -24.99 43.92
CA ALA A 147 21.23 -26.16 43.94
C ALA A 147 19.86 -25.86 44.57
N VAL A 148 19.82 -25.10 45.66
CA VAL A 148 18.56 -24.63 46.26
C VAL A 148 17.83 -23.67 45.33
N ALA A 149 18.53 -22.72 44.71
CA ALA A 149 17.94 -21.81 43.75
C ALA A 149 17.38 -22.56 42.54
N SER A 150 18.07 -23.61 42.04
CA SER A 150 17.57 -24.44 40.94
C SER A 150 16.33 -25.23 41.34
N ALA A 151 16.32 -25.85 42.53
CA ALA A 151 15.16 -26.58 43.02
C ALA A 151 13.96 -25.65 43.25
N VAL A 152 14.19 -24.49 43.87
CA VAL A 152 13.14 -23.47 44.09
C VAL A 152 12.63 -22.92 42.75
N ALA A 153 13.52 -22.58 41.81
CA ALA A 153 13.12 -22.09 40.48
C ALA A 153 12.29 -23.12 39.71
N THR A 154 12.66 -24.40 39.78
CA THR A 154 11.91 -25.49 39.13
C THR A 154 10.54 -25.68 39.78
N ILE A 155 10.45 -25.62 41.10
CA ILE A 155 9.18 -25.73 41.84
C ILE A 155 8.28 -24.53 41.53
N VAL A 156 8.84 -23.31 41.48
CA VAL A 156 8.11 -22.09 41.15
C VAL A 156 7.60 -22.13 39.71
N ALA A 157 8.43 -22.51 38.73
CA ALA A 157 8.02 -22.66 37.34
C ALA A 157 6.92 -23.72 37.18
N ALA A 158 7.04 -24.87 37.86
CA ALA A 158 6.01 -25.91 37.84
C ALA A 158 4.68 -25.45 38.47
N ALA A 159 4.74 -24.67 39.56
CA ALA A 159 3.55 -24.12 40.20
C ALA A 159 2.87 -23.04 39.34
N VAL A 160 3.64 -22.14 38.73
CA VAL A 160 3.13 -21.10 37.82
C VAL A 160 2.52 -21.73 36.57
N GLY A 161 3.20 -22.70 35.96
CA GLY A 161 2.67 -23.42 34.80
C GLY A 161 1.39 -24.20 35.12
N LEU A 162 1.28 -24.78 36.32
CA LEU A 162 0.05 -25.45 36.76
C LEU A 162 -1.10 -24.44 36.95
N VAL A 163 -0.84 -23.30 37.59
CA VAL A 163 -1.85 -22.25 37.79
C VAL A 163 -2.29 -21.65 36.45
N ALA A 164 -1.35 -21.39 35.54
CA ALA A 164 -1.65 -20.92 34.19
C ALA A 164 -2.51 -21.93 33.43
N ALA A 165 -2.15 -23.22 33.46
CA ALA A 165 -2.90 -24.29 32.79
C ALA A 165 -4.32 -24.45 33.35
N VAL A 166 -4.48 -24.41 34.68
CA VAL A 166 -5.79 -24.49 35.33
C VAL A 166 -6.64 -23.27 34.98
N ALA A 167 -6.06 -22.07 35.01
CA ALA A 167 -6.81 -20.84 34.79
C ALA A 167 -7.13 -20.58 33.30
N LEU A 168 -6.28 -21.03 32.37
CA LEU A 168 -6.58 -21.11 30.93
C LEU A 168 -7.78 -22.02 30.65
N GLY A 169 -7.94 -23.11 31.42
CA GLY A 169 -9.11 -23.99 31.33
C GLY A 169 -10.42 -23.35 31.79
N PHE A 170 -10.38 -22.22 32.51
CA PHE A 170 -11.54 -21.48 33.01
C PHE A 170 -11.76 -20.13 32.32
N ALA A 171 -10.92 -19.74 31.35
CA ALA A 171 -11.01 -18.44 30.70
C ALA A 171 -12.05 -18.44 29.56
N THR A 172 -13.12 -17.65 29.71
CA THR A 172 -14.24 -17.60 28.75
C THR A 172 -14.42 -16.24 28.07
N ASP A 173 -13.53 -15.25 28.28
CA ASP A 173 -13.77 -13.86 27.84
C ASP A 173 -12.53 -13.17 27.18
N ALA A 174 -12.79 -12.20 26.29
CA ALA A 174 -11.80 -11.65 25.35
C ALA A 174 -10.73 -10.72 25.98
N ASP A 175 -11.07 -9.97 27.02
CA ASP A 175 -10.12 -9.14 27.77
C ASP A 175 -9.08 -9.98 28.55
N ALA A 176 -9.45 -11.23 28.83
CA ALA A 176 -8.53 -12.19 29.43
C ALA A 176 -7.33 -12.46 28.49
N SER A 177 -7.46 -12.28 27.17
CA SER A 177 -6.42 -12.62 26.18
C SER A 177 -5.14 -11.77 26.28
N ARG A 178 -5.19 -10.52 26.77
CA ARG A 178 -3.98 -9.70 26.97
C ARG A 178 -3.26 -10.08 28.26
N TRP A 179 -4.03 -10.27 29.34
CA TRP A 179 -3.48 -10.76 30.61
C TRP A 179 -2.90 -12.17 30.49
N TRP A 180 -3.57 -13.06 29.74
CA TRP A 180 -3.08 -14.43 29.51
C TRP A 180 -1.81 -14.49 28.67
N ARG A 181 -1.66 -13.62 27.65
CA ARG A 181 -0.40 -13.48 26.91
C ARG A 181 0.76 -13.11 27.83
N LEU A 182 0.52 -12.24 28.80
CA LEU A 182 1.52 -11.84 29.79
C LEU A 182 1.85 -12.97 30.77
N VAL A 183 0.85 -13.71 31.25
CA VAL A 183 1.04 -14.87 32.13
C VAL A 183 1.80 -16.01 31.43
N ILE A 184 1.48 -16.31 30.17
CA ILE A 184 2.18 -17.32 29.35
C ILE A 184 3.62 -16.87 29.08
N GLY A 185 3.85 -15.59 28.78
CA GLY A 185 5.20 -15.04 28.61
C GLY A 185 6.05 -15.16 29.88
N VAL A 186 5.47 -14.90 31.04
CA VAL A 186 6.14 -15.06 32.34
C VAL A 186 6.43 -16.53 32.66
N ASP A 187 5.49 -17.45 32.38
CA ASP A 187 5.70 -18.89 32.54
C ASP A 187 6.85 -19.39 31.68
N GLY A 188 6.87 -19.02 30.39
CA GLY A 188 7.95 -19.37 29.46
C GLY A 188 9.33 -18.86 29.93
N ALA A 189 9.40 -17.63 30.43
CA ALA A 189 10.64 -17.06 30.97
C ALA A 189 11.14 -17.79 32.23
N LEU A 190 10.22 -18.21 33.12
CA LEU A 190 10.57 -18.97 34.33
C LEU A 190 11.05 -20.39 34.00
N TRP A 191 10.45 -21.06 33.02
CA TRP A 191 10.95 -22.34 32.51
C TRP A 191 12.35 -22.23 31.93
N LEU A 192 12.61 -21.19 31.13
CA LEU A 192 13.94 -20.93 30.58
C LEU A 192 14.98 -20.74 31.70
N ALA A 193 14.66 -19.94 32.72
CA ALA A 193 15.54 -19.69 33.86
C ALA A 193 15.79 -20.97 34.69
N ALA A 194 14.75 -21.79 34.92
CA ALA A 194 14.89 -23.07 35.61
C ALA A 194 15.82 -24.03 34.86
N TRP A 195 15.68 -24.14 33.53
CA TRP A 195 16.53 -25.00 32.70
C TRP A 195 17.99 -24.54 32.66
N VAL A 196 18.24 -23.23 32.59
CA VAL A 196 19.61 -22.67 32.67
C VAL A 196 20.26 -23.01 34.02
N LEU A 197 19.51 -22.86 35.12
CA LEU A 197 19.98 -23.18 36.47
C LEU A 197 20.22 -24.69 36.68
N ILE A 198 19.33 -25.54 36.16
CA ILE A 198 19.51 -27.00 36.16
C ILE A 198 20.75 -27.38 35.34
N GLY A 199 20.92 -26.81 34.14
CA GLY A 199 22.07 -27.06 33.28
C GLY A 199 23.40 -26.70 33.96
N ALA A 200 23.47 -25.51 34.58
CA ALA A 200 24.62 -25.08 35.37
C ALA A 200 24.90 -26.02 36.57
N THR A 201 23.84 -26.53 37.20
CA THR A 201 23.97 -27.45 38.34
C THR A 201 24.47 -28.83 37.88
N ILE A 202 23.95 -29.37 36.77
CA ILE A 202 24.37 -30.66 36.20
C ILE A 202 25.84 -30.60 35.74
N ASP A 203 26.25 -29.50 35.12
CA ASP A 203 27.65 -29.28 34.72
C ASP A 203 28.57 -29.30 35.96
N SER A 204 28.16 -28.63 37.04
CA SER A 204 28.89 -28.64 38.31
C SER A 204 28.99 -30.01 38.99
N ILE A 205 28.01 -30.91 38.75
CA ILE A 205 27.99 -32.28 39.31
C ILE A 205 28.88 -33.19 38.47
N ARG A 206 28.78 -33.13 37.13
CA ARG A 206 29.60 -33.96 36.23
C ARG A 206 31.09 -33.67 36.35
N TRP A 207 31.46 -32.40 36.59
CA TRP A 207 32.84 -32.03 36.88
C TRP A 207 33.39 -32.71 38.14
N ARG A 208 32.53 -32.98 39.13
CA ARG A 208 32.90 -33.65 40.40
C ARG A 208 32.99 -35.17 40.25
N GLU A 209 32.14 -35.77 39.43
CA GLU A 209 32.24 -37.20 39.09
C GLU A 209 33.52 -37.50 38.29
N ALA A 210 33.91 -36.59 37.38
CA ALA A 210 35.18 -36.68 36.66
C ALA A 210 36.40 -36.51 37.59
N ALA A 211 36.29 -35.70 38.64
CA ALA A 211 37.31 -35.60 39.67
C ALA A 211 37.38 -36.88 40.53
N ALA A 212 36.23 -37.42 40.97
CA ALA A 212 36.17 -38.66 41.76
C ALA A 212 36.66 -39.90 40.97
N ALA A 213 36.40 -39.96 39.66
CA ALA A 213 36.91 -41.04 38.80
C ALA A 213 38.44 -41.00 38.65
N ARG A 214 39.04 -39.80 38.60
CA ARG A 214 40.50 -39.60 38.68
C ARG A 214 41.09 -40.02 40.03
N ALA A 215 40.31 -39.96 41.11
CA ALA A 215 40.71 -40.41 42.45
C ALA A 215 40.90 -41.91 42.59
N LEU A 216 40.03 -42.64 41.92
CA LEU A 216 39.97 -44.09 41.99
C LEU A 216 40.93 -44.75 40.98
N GLY A 217 41.81 -43.98 40.34
CA GLY A 217 42.80 -44.49 39.38
C GLY A 217 42.22 -45.02 38.07
N VAL A 218 40.92 -44.84 37.83
CA VAL A 218 40.28 -45.22 36.57
C VAL A 218 40.51 -44.08 35.58
N PHE A 219 41.58 -44.19 34.80
CA PHE A 219 41.85 -43.31 33.68
C PHE A 219 40.80 -43.60 32.59
N VAL A 220 39.69 -42.85 32.59
CA VAL A 220 38.82 -42.76 31.40
C VAL A 220 39.47 -41.72 30.49
N PRO A 221 39.98 -42.09 29.31
CA PRO A 221 40.54 -41.12 28.39
C PRO A 221 39.42 -40.17 27.97
N LEU A 222 39.72 -38.87 28.04
CA LEU A 222 38.83 -37.77 27.66
C LEU A 222 38.84 -37.63 26.13
N VAL A 223 38.54 -38.71 25.41
CA VAL A 223 38.46 -38.73 23.95
C VAL A 223 37.15 -39.41 23.55
N ASP A 224 36.37 -38.66 22.77
CA ASP A 224 35.13 -39.01 22.06
C ASP A 224 33.83 -39.19 22.86
N ALA A 225 33.11 -38.07 22.98
CA ALA A 225 31.65 -38.09 22.86
C ALA A 225 31.20 -36.96 21.91
N PRO A 226 30.66 -37.27 20.71
CA PRO A 226 30.10 -36.31 19.75
C PRO A 226 28.92 -35.47 20.28
N GLY A 227 28.55 -35.62 21.55
CA GLY A 227 27.45 -34.89 22.19
C GLY A 227 27.81 -33.47 22.67
N HIS A 228 29.09 -33.10 22.74
CA HIS A 228 29.49 -31.78 23.27
C HIS A 228 29.23 -30.60 22.32
N SER A 229 29.19 -30.85 21.01
CA SER A 229 28.83 -29.81 20.02
C SER A 229 27.33 -29.80 19.72
N ILE A 230 26.68 -30.98 19.71
CA ILE A 230 25.25 -31.13 19.44
C ILE A 230 24.41 -30.53 20.58
N VAL A 231 24.79 -30.72 21.86
CA VAL A 231 24.03 -30.16 23.00
C VAL A 231 24.19 -28.64 23.13
N ARG A 232 25.28 -28.05 22.62
CA ARG A 232 25.48 -26.58 22.58
C ARG A 232 24.76 -25.92 21.42
N LEU A 233 24.67 -26.58 20.27
CA LEU A 233 24.08 -26.00 19.06
C LEU A 233 22.60 -26.33 18.89
N VAL A 234 22.09 -27.45 19.38
CA VAL A 234 20.68 -27.84 19.18
C VAL A 234 19.68 -26.88 19.82
N PRO A 235 19.85 -26.36 21.05
CA PRO A 235 18.93 -25.35 21.59
C PRO A 235 18.99 -24.05 20.79
N ALA A 236 20.17 -23.64 20.33
CA ALA A 236 20.34 -22.45 19.49
C ALA A 236 19.78 -22.67 18.08
N LEU A 237 19.94 -23.85 17.47
CA LEU A 237 19.38 -24.24 16.17
C LEU A 237 17.88 -24.50 16.24
N LEU A 238 17.34 -24.94 17.39
CA LEU A 238 15.92 -25.09 17.62
C LEU A 238 15.27 -23.74 17.97
N LEU A 239 15.97 -22.83 18.65
CA LEU A 239 15.52 -21.44 18.83
C LEU A 239 15.61 -20.65 17.52
N PHE A 240 16.66 -20.87 16.73
CA PHE A 240 16.82 -20.29 15.40
C PHE A 240 15.83 -20.90 14.42
N GLY A 241 15.61 -22.21 14.47
CA GLY A 241 14.65 -22.95 13.65
C GLY A 241 13.19 -22.68 14.05
N ALA A 242 12.88 -22.54 15.34
CA ALA A 242 11.57 -22.10 15.82
C ALA A 242 11.35 -20.61 15.60
N GLY A 243 12.40 -19.78 15.64
CA GLY A 243 12.37 -18.39 15.19
C GLY A 243 12.08 -18.31 13.69
N LEU A 244 12.78 -19.08 12.86
CA LEU A 244 12.52 -19.20 11.43
C LEU A 244 11.13 -19.77 11.14
N LEU A 245 10.64 -20.77 11.90
CA LEU A 245 9.30 -21.33 11.73
C LEU A 245 8.18 -20.41 12.26
N ALA A 246 8.46 -19.57 13.26
CA ALA A 246 7.56 -18.52 13.73
C ALA A 246 7.59 -17.29 12.82
N MET A 247 8.68 -17.06 12.09
CA MET A 247 8.77 -16.06 11.02
C MET A 247 8.28 -16.60 9.67
N SER A 248 8.28 -17.93 9.45
CA SER A 248 7.76 -18.58 8.24
C SER A 248 6.32 -19.07 8.38
N GLY A 249 5.78 -19.10 9.60
CA GLY A 249 4.35 -18.98 9.78
C GLY A 249 3.99 -17.60 9.27
N ARG A 250 3.30 -17.56 8.12
CA ARG A 250 2.86 -16.31 7.49
C ARG A 250 2.36 -15.38 8.60
N PRO A 251 2.94 -14.17 8.78
CA PRO A 251 2.44 -13.26 9.79
C PRO A 251 0.94 -13.09 9.59
N ASP A 252 0.19 -13.28 10.68
CA ASP A 252 -1.25 -13.13 10.72
C ASP A 252 -1.64 -11.78 10.08
N SER A 253 -2.32 -11.85 8.94
CA SER A 253 -3.14 -10.80 8.34
C SER A 253 -2.55 -9.38 8.36
N TRP A 254 -1.66 -9.15 7.41
CA TRP A 254 -1.24 -7.89 6.84
C TRP A 254 -2.38 -7.20 6.06
N PHE A 255 -3.64 -7.25 6.52
CA PHE A 255 -4.76 -6.57 5.87
C PHE A 255 -4.33 -5.14 5.53
N VAL A 256 -3.98 -4.92 4.26
CA VAL A 256 -3.85 -3.58 3.72
C VAL A 256 -5.28 -3.12 3.63
N PRO A 257 -5.69 -2.09 4.39
CA PRO A 257 -7.02 -1.54 4.21
C PRO A 257 -7.11 -1.10 2.75
N CYS A 258 -7.93 -1.82 1.98
CA CYS A 258 -8.33 -1.41 0.65
C CYS A 258 -9.09 -0.08 0.77
N PRO A 259 -9.10 0.76 -0.28
CA PRO A 259 -10.06 1.85 -0.38
C PRO A 259 -11.48 1.35 -0.03
N PRO A 260 -12.29 2.12 0.71
CA PRO A 260 -13.58 1.65 1.20
C PRO A 260 -14.53 1.33 0.04
N GLY A 261 -14.80 0.05 -0.18
CA GLY A 261 -15.71 -0.47 -1.21
C GLY A 261 -15.28 -1.87 -1.64
N THR A 262 -16.24 -2.75 -1.94
CA THR A 262 -16.25 -4.09 -2.62
C THR A 262 -14.99 -4.92 -2.94
N LEU A 263 -13.78 -4.38 -2.94
CA LEU A 263 -12.52 -5.05 -3.24
C LEU A 263 -11.80 -5.55 -1.98
N ALA A 264 -11.20 -6.73 -2.09
CA ALA A 264 -10.30 -7.27 -1.07
C ALA A 264 -8.87 -7.14 -1.57
N CYS A 265 -8.06 -6.34 -0.87
CA CYS A 265 -6.66 -6.18 -1.17
C CYS A 265 -5.89 -7.40 -0.67
N ASP A 266 -5.03 -7.90 -1.54
CA ASP A 266 -4.00 -8.87 -1.24
C ASP A 266 -2.64 -8.28 -1.73
N GLY A 267 -1.59 -9.08 -1.86
CA GLY A 267 -0.24 -8.56 -1.78
C GLY A 267 0.81 -9.60 -1.42
N MET A 268 2.03 -9.30 -1.84
CA MET A 268 3.11 -10.26 -1.87
C MET A 268 4.47 -9.59 -1.74
N LEU A 269 5.43 -10.34 -1.21
CA LEU A 269 6.83 -9.96 -1.26
C LEU A 269 7.42 -10.37 -2.60
N VAL A 270 7.98 -9.42 -3.32
CA VAL A 270 8.77 -9.62 -4.54
C VAL A 270 10.21 -9.19 -4.29
N PRO A 271 11.19 -9.66 -5.08
CA PRO A 271 12.55 -9.14 -5.03
C PRO A 271 12.57 -7.62 -5.25
N VAL A 272 13.38 -6.92 -4.46
CA VAL A 272 13.65 -5.48 -4.68
C VAL A 272 14.31 -5.25 -6.05
N ASP A 273 15.08 -6.23 -6.50
CA ASP A 273 15.74 -6.23 -7.81
C ASP A 273 15.55 -7.60 -8.44
N HIS A 274 14.74 -7.66 -9.50
CA HIS A 274 14.44 -8.88 -10.25
C HIS A 274 15.63 -9.40 -11.06
N ASP A 275 16.62 -8.55 -11.38
CA ASP A 275 17.78 -8.92 -12.20
C ASP A 275 18.98 -9.37 -11.37
N GLY A 276 19.13 -8.81 -10.15
CA GLY A 276 20.34 -8.93 -9.33
C GLY A 276 20.38 -10.08 -8.33
N GLY A 277 19.32 -10.88 -8.20
CA GLY A 277 19.24 -11.95 -7.18
C GLY A 277 19.34 -11.43 -5.75
N SER A 278 18.89 -10.19 -5.51
CA SER A 278 18.87 -9.54 -4.20
C SER A 278 18.09 -10.39 -3.18
N SER A 279 18.58 -10.47 -1.94
CA SER A 279 17.81 -11.06 -0.84
C SER A 279 16.81 -10.07 -0.22
N GLY A 280 16.86 -8.79 -0.61
CA GLY A 280 15.89 -7.79 -0.19
C GLY A 280 14.56 -8.00 -0.92
N THR A 281 13.47 -7.75 -0.20
CA THR A 281 12.11 -7.84 -0.76
C THR A 281 11.35 -6.54 -0.56
N ILE A 282 10.47 -6.23 -1.51
CA ILE A 282 9.52 -5.11 -1.46
C ILE A 282 8.10 -5.67 -1.44
N TRP A 283 7.21 -4.99 -0.74
CA TRP A 283 5.82 -5.37 -0.62
C TRP A 283 5.01 -4.76 -1.77
N ILE A 284 4.32 -5.60 -2.54
CA ILE A 284 3.41 -5.18 -3.62
C ILE A 284 1.99 -5.52 -3.22
N VAL A 285 1.06 -4.60 -3.44
CA VAL A 285 -0.35 -4.72 -3.09
C VAL A 285 -1.18 -4.68 -4.37
N TYR A 286 -2.17 -5.58 -4.43
CA TYR A 286 -3.09 -5.68 -5.55
C TYR A 286 -4.51 -5.98 -5.05
N ALA A 287 -5.50 -5.70 -5.88
CA ALA A 287 -6.90 -6.00 -5.64
C ALA A 287 -7.52 -6.63 -6.87
N VAL A 288 -8.44 -7.58 -6.65
CA VAL A 288 -9.18 -8.22 -7.74
C VAL A 288 -10.67 -7.99 -7.53
N HIS A 289 -11.30 -7.32 -8.48
CA HIS A 289 -12.75 -7.38 -8.66
C HIS A 289 -13.09 -8.75 -9.24
N HIS A 290 -14.00 -9.48 -8.62
CA HIS A 290 -14.39 -10.81 -9.10
C HIS A 290 -15.67 -10.77 -9.92
N ALA A 291 -15.63 -11.44 -11.08
CA ALA A 291 -16.80 -11.61 -11.93
C ALA A 291 -17.97 -12.28 -11.19
N VAL A 292 -19.19 -12.05 -11.68
CA VAL A 292 -20.38 -12.77 -11.25
C VAL A 292 -20.36 -14.18 -11.84
N GLY A 293 -19.93 -15.15 -11.04
CA GLY A 293 -19.92 -16.55 -11.44
C GLY A 293 -18.54 -17.02 -11.92
N VAL A 294 -18.46 -17.63 -13.10
CA VAL A 294 -17.18 -18.11 -13.66
C VAL A 294 -16.63 -17.01 -14.57
N PRO A 295 -15.45 -16.43 -14.27
CA PRO A 295 -14.90 -15.36 -15.09
C PRO A 295 -14.55 -15.87 -16.49
N LYS A 296 -14.83 -15.05 -17.51
CA LYS A 296 -14.41 -15.29 -18.91
C LYS A 296 -12.91 -15.04 -19.10
N GLY A 297 -12.32 -14.22 -18.24
CA GLY A 297 -10.89 -13.93 -18.20
C GLY A 297 -10.56 -12.94 -17.10
N THR A 298 -9.30 -12.49 -17.06
CA THR A 298 -8.84 -11.42 -16.19
C THR A 298 -8.40 -10.23 -17.06
N LEU A 299 -8.83 -9.02 -16.69
CA LEU A 299 -8.37 -7.76 -17.24
C LEU A 299 -7.51 -7.06 -16.19
N ALA A 300 -6.21 -6.92 -16.45
CA ALA A 300 -5.32 -6.13 -15.60
C ALA A 300 -5.26 -4.70 -16.13
N ILE A 301 -5.36 -3.71 -15.24
CA ILE A 301 -5.35 -2.27 -15.57
C ILE A 301 -4.05 -1.66 -15.03
N ALA A 302 -3.16 -1.31 -15.96
CA ALA A 302 -1.96 -0.51 -15.69
C ALA A 302 -2.32 0.98 -15.79
N VAL A 303 -2.46 1.64 -14.64
CA VAL A 303 -2.72 3.09 -14.58
C VAL A 303 -1.50 3.93 -14.95
N GLY A 304 -1.77 5.17 -15.35
CA GLY A 304 -0.80 6.14 -15.83
C GLY A 304 -0.04 6.92 -14.76
N GLY A 305 0.37 8.14 -15.12
CA GLY A 305 1.28 8.99 -14.38
C GLY A 305 2.60 9.17 -15.16
N PRO A 306 3.69 8.44 -14.85
CA PRO A 306 3.84 7.43 -13.80
C PRO A 306 3.62 7.98 -12.39
N GLY A 307 3.39 7.11 -11.41
CA GLY A 307 3.16 7.53 -10.02
C GLY A 307 1.70 7.48 -9.56
N GLY A 308 0.75 7.16 -10.46
CA GLY A 308 -0.66 6.94 -10.13
C GLY A 308 -0.90 5.61 -9.40
N SER A 309 -1.83 5.64 -8.44
CA SER A 309 -2.21 4.50 -7.60
C SER A 309 -3.35 3.70 -8.23
N GLY A 310 -3.05 2.49 -8.70
CA GLY A 310 -4.04 1.63 -9.34
C GLY A 310 -5.13 1.18 -8.36
N LEU A 311 -4.82 1.12 -7.06
CA LEU A 311 -5.81 0.84 -6.04
C LEU A 311 -6.74 2.04 -5.79
N ASP A 312 -6.22 3.26 -5.71
CA ASP A 312 -7.05 4.45 -5.47
C ASP A 312 -7.99 4.76 -6.65
N GLU A 313 -7.56 4.47 -7.88
CA GLU A 313 -8.36 4.63 -9.10
C GLU A 313 -9.33 3.46 -9.35
N SER A 314 -9.23 2.36 -8.60
CA SER A 314 -9.94 1.11 -8.91
C SER A 314 -11.46 1.24 -8.98
N LEU A 315 -12.08 1.96 -8.05
CA LEU A 315 -13.54 2.14 -8.03
C LEU A 315 -14.01 3.03 -9.19
N LEU A 316 -13.30 4.13 -9.45
CA LEU A 316 -13.57 5.01 -10.59
C LEU A 316 -13.52 4.22 -11.90
N ARG A 317 -12.47 3.40 -12.07
CA ARG A 317 -12.31 2.58 -13.28
C ARG A 317 -13.38 1.50 -13.41
N LEU A 318 -13.80 0.88 -12.31
CA LEU A 318 -14.91 -0.08 -12.35
C LEU A 318 -16.23 0.58 -12.76
N ASP A 319 -16.46 1.83 -12.35
CA ASP A 319 -17.67 2.59 -12.73
C ASP A 319 -17.63 3.06 -14.20
N GLU A 320 -16.44 3.31 -14.75
CA GLU A 320 -16.20 3.69 -16.14
C GLU A 320 -16.36 2.51 -17.14
N LEU A 321 -16.00 1.30 -16.73
CA LEU A 321 -16.07 0.13 -17.61
C LEU A 321 -17.51 -0.32 -17.92
N ASP A 322 -17.70 -0.95 -19.09
CA ASP A 322 -18.99 -1.56 -19.44
C ASP A 322 -19.45 -2.53 -18.33
N PRO A 323 -20.67 -2.37 -17.78
CA PRO A 323 -21.16 -3.20 -16.68
C PRO A 323 -21.14 -4.70 -16.99
N VAL A 324 -21.31 -5.09 -18.26
CA VAL A 324 -21.22 -6.48 -18.69
C VAL A 324 -19.78 -6.98 -18.57
N LEU A 325 -18.79 -6.17 -18.96
CA LEU A 325 -17.38 -6.50 -18.78
C LEU A 325 -17.06 -6.71 -17.30
N VAL A 326 -17.43 -5.76 -16.43
CA VAL A 326 -17.23 -5.88 -14.97
C VAL A 326 -17.90 -7.12 -14.40
N SER A 327 -19.09 -7.48 -14.89
CA SER A 327 -19.81 -8.67 -14.42
C SER A 327 -19.23 -10.00 -14.91
N ASP A 328 -18.54 -10.04 -16.05
CA ASP A 328 -18.08 -11.28 -16.70
C ASP A 328 -16.55 -11.49 -16.58
N TYR A 329 -15.78 -10.47 -16.21
CA TYR A 329 -14.32 -10.51 -16.08
C TYR A 329 -13.87 -10.28 -14.64
N ASP A 330 -12.81 -10.98 -14.24
CA ASP A 330 -12.04 -10.52 -13.09
C ASP A 330 -11.25 -9.27 -13.51
N VAL A 331 -11.25 -8.22 -12.68
CA VAL A 331 -10.47 -6.99 -12.95
C VAL A 331 -9.38 -6.83 -11.90
N LEU A 332 -8.12 -6.86 -12.34
CA LEU A 332 -6.93 -6.77 -11.50
C LEU A 332 -6.41 -5.33 -11.49
N PHE A 333 -6.32 -4.77 -10.29
CA PHE A 333 -5.67 -3.49 -10.00
C PHE A 333 -4.46 -3.73 -9.09
N TRP A 334 -3.42 -2.92 -9.23
CA TRP A 334 -2.27 -2.98 -8.31
C TRP A 334 -1.59 -1.62 -8.23
N ASP A 335 -0.96 -1.38 -7.08
CA ASP A 335 -0.02 -0.27 -6.96
C ASP A 335 1.34 -0.76 -7.42
N GLN A 336 1.98 0.00 -8.31
CA GLN A 336 3.34 -0.33 -8.74
C GLN A 336 4.31 -0.05 -7.58
N ARG A 337 5.48 -0.69 -7.60
CA ARG A 337 6.50 -0.52 -6.56
C ARG A 337 6.80 0.95 -6.28
N GLY A 338 6.78 1.34 -5.00
CA GLY A 338 7.04 2.72 -4.59
C GLY A 338 5.83 3.65 -4.70
N ILE A 339 4.65 3.14 -5.06
CA ILE A 339 3.39 3.89 -5.15
C ILE A 339 2.40 3.35 -4.11
N GLY A 340 1.57 4.24 -3.54
CA GLY A 340 0.42 3.87 -2.71
C GLY A 340 0.74 2.85 -1.62
N ALA A 341 -0.01 1.75 -1.60
CA ALA A 341 0.16 0.67 -0.64
C ALA A 341 1.36 -0.26 -0.93
N SER A 342 1.94 -0.20 -2.14
CA SER A 342 3.12 -0.98 -2.57
C SER A 342 4.44 -0.34 -2.13
N ALA A 343 4.57 -0.11 -0.82
CA ALA A 343 5.68 0.61 -0.19
C ALA A 343 5.85 2.05 -0.73
N GLY A 344 4.73 2.77 -0.86
CA GLY A 344 4.63 4.15 -1.34
C GLY A 344 5.71 5.10 -0.82
N LYS A 345 6.27 5.87 -1.75
CA LYS A 345 7.29 6.90 -1.55
C LYS A 345 6.83 8.15 -2.24
N ASP A 346 6.92 9.29 -1.57
CA ASP A 346 6.43 10.54 -2.15
C ASP A 346 7.22 11.75 -1.64
N CYS A 347 7.14 12.86 -2.38
CA CYS A 347 7.80 14.12 -2.03
C CYS A 347 6.94 15.36 -2.35
N PRO A 348 5.70 15.45 -1.84
CA PRO A 348 4.75 16.48 -2.23
C PRO A 348 5.21 17.90 -1.86
N ALA A 349 5.94 18.10 -0.75
CA ALA A 349 6.42 19.42 -0.39
C ALA A 349 7.55 19.89 -1.33
N ALA A 350 8.46 18.99 -1.70
CA ALA A 350 9.49 19.25 -2.69
C ALA A 350 8.88 19.51 -4.08
N GLY A 351 7.91 18.70 -4.51
CA GLY A 351 7.19 18.87 -5.79
C GLY A 351 6.50 20.23 -5.86
N TYR A 352 5.71 20.58 -4.86
CA TYR A 352 5.05 21.89 -4.77
C TYR A 352 6.06 23.05 -4.83
N ALA A 353 7.18 22.96 -4.10
CA ALA A 353 8.21 24.00 -4.11
C ALA A 353 8.89 24.15 -5.48
N TYR A 354 9.10 23.04 -6.19
CA TYR A 354 9.68 23.04 -7.52
C TYR A 354 8.70 23.60 -8.56
N ALA A 355 7.44 23.16 -8.53
CA ALA A 355 6.38 23.61 -9.41
C ALA A 355 6.13 25.12 -9.30
N THR A 356 6.38 25.74 -8.13
CA THR A 356 6.16 27.17 -7.87
C THR A 356 7.38 28.06 -8.09
N THR A 357 8.52 27.49 -8.50
CA THR A 357 9.78 28.21 -8.70
C THR A 357 10.21 28.15 -10.16
N GLU A 358 10.92 29.19 -10.63
CA GLU A 358 11.54 29.18 -11.95
C GLU A 358 12.52 28.00 -12.09
N GLN A 359 12.33 27.18 -13.13
CA GLN A 359 13.07 25.94 -13.36
C GLN A 359 14.47 26.20 -13.93
N THR A 360 15.38 26.58 -13.03
CA THR A 360 16.82 26.72 -13.30
C THR A 360 17.59 25.45 -12.95
N GLU A 361 18.83 25.31 -13.42
CA GLU A 361 19.77 24.25 -12.98
C GLU A 361 19.83 24.15 -11.44
N ALA A 362 19.93 25.29 -10.74
CA ALA A 362 20.04 25.32 -9.30
C ALA A 362 18.75 24.81 -8.60
N SER A 363 17.58 25.24 -9.07
CA SER A 363 16.29 24.80 -8.53
C SER A 363 16.04 23.31 -8.78
N THR A 364 16.41 22.82 -9.97
CA THR A 364 16.23 21.43 -10.38
C THR A 364 17.08 20.49 -9.53
N LYS A 365 18.34 20.86 -9.30
CA LYS A 365 19.20 20.10 -8.38
C LYS A 365 18.68 20.11 -6.94
N ALA A 366 18.21 21.27 -6.47
CA ALA A 366 17.66 21.40 -5.12
C ALA A 366 16.39 20.54 -4.95
N PHE A 367 15.54 20.48 -5.96
CA PHE A 367 14.36 19.60 -6.00
C PHE A 367 14.76 18.13 -5.86
N VAL A 368 15.69 17.62 -6.67
CA VAL A 368 16.14 16.22 -6.59
C VAL A 368 16.63 15.87 -5.17
N ASP A 369 17.50 16.71 -4.60
CA ASP A 369 18.03 16.48 -3.24
C ASP A 369 16.91 16.50 -2.19
N ALA A 370 15.96 17.46 -2.30
CA ALA A 370 14.84 17.58 -1.39
C ALA A 370 13.86 16.40 -1.51
N CYS A 371 13.54 16.00 -2.74
CA CYS A 371 12.59 14.93 -3.01
C CYS A 371 13.10 13.58 -2.49
N LEU A 372 14.36 13.24 -2.74
CA LEU A 372 14.96 11.99 -2.22
C LEU A 372 15.00 11.97 -0.69
N HIS A 373 15.27 13.13 -0.06
CA HIS A 373 15.26 13.26 1.38
C HIS A 373 13.86 13.12 1.97
N GLU A 374 12.86 13.79 1.38
CA GLU A 374 11.45 13.72 1.80
C GLU A 374 10.87 12.32 1.64
N ALA A 375 11.13 11.67 0.49
CA ALA A 375 10.74 10.28 0.23
C ALA A 375 11.50 9.26 1.11
N GLY A 376 12.60 9.67 1.74
CA GLY A 376 13.46 8.80 2.53
C GLY A 376 14.09 7.68 1.70
N VAL A 377 14.50 8.00 0.46
CA VAL A 377 15.14 7.07 -0.47
C VAL A 377 16.60 7.45 -0.66
N ALA A 378 17.50 6.49 -0.47
CA ALA A 378 18.92 6.71 -0.70
C ALA A 378 19.21 6.82 -2.21
N PRO A 379 20.14 7.70 -2.65
CA PRO A 379 20.50 7.84 -4.06
C PRO A 379 20.88 6.53 -4.77
N GLY A 380 21.47 5.57 -4.06
CA GLY A 380 21.86 4.27 -4.63
C GLY A 380 20.70 3.30 -4.86
N ASP A 381 19.48 3.65 -4.43
CA ASP A 381 18.32 2.76 -4.43
C ASP A 381 17.27 3.17 -5.48
N VAL A 382 17.43 4.30 -6.16
CA VAL A 382 16.41 4.83 -7.09
C VAL A 382 16.21 3.97 -8.34
N THR A 383 17.21 3.17 -8.74
CA THR A 383 17.11 2.28 -9.91
C THR A 383 16.14 1.11 -9.70
N ARG A 384 15.67 0.90 -8.47
CA ARG A 384 14.75 -0.18 -8.12
C ARG A 384 13.32 0.08 -8.56
N TYR A 385 13.00 1.29 -9.03
CA TYR A 385 11.64 1.72 -9.36
C TYR A 385 11.40 1.84 -10.88
N SER A 386 12.28 1.34 -11.75
CA SER A 386 12.09 1.44 -13.21
C SER A 386 10.85 0.67 -13.70
N THR A 387 10.37 1.02 -14.90
CA THR A 387 9.24 0.32 -15.54
C THR A 387 9.52 -1.17 -15.72
N HIS A 388 10.75 -1.55 -16.06
CA HIS A 388 11.17 -2.95 -16.16
C HIS A 388 10.90 -3.71 -14.86
N GLN A 389 11.29 -3.15 -13.72
CA GLN A 389 11.09 -3.76 -12.42
C GLN A 389 9.62 -3.87 -12.04
N ALA A 390 8.79 -2.88 -12.41
CA ALA A 390 7.34 -2.93 -12.24
C ALA A 390 6.66 -3.97 -13.15
N ALA A 391 7.17 -4.19 -14.37
CA ALA A 391 6.66 -5.23 -15.26
C ALA A 391 6.91 -6.64 -14.69
N GLU A 392 8.06 -6.87 -14.06
CA GLU A 392 8.35 -8.14 -13.39
C GLU A 392 7.53 -8.35 -12.10
N ASP A 393 7.08 -7.26 -11.46
CA ASP A 393 6.07 -7.36 -10.38
C ASP A 393 4.73 -7.88 -10.91
N LEU A 394 4.28 -7.37 -12.05
CA LEU A 394 3.06 -7.87 -12.70
C LEU A 394 3.18 -9.36 -13.08
N GLU A 395 4.36 -9.81 -13.52
CA GLU A 395 4.59 -11.25 -13.76
C GLU A 395 4.52 -12.06 -12.47
N SER A 396 5.03 -11.51 -11.37
CA SER A 396 4.94 -12.13 -10.04
C SER A 396 3.50 -12.24 -9.56
N ILE A 397 2.68 -11.19 -9.76
CA ILE A 397 1.23 -11.21 -9.46
C ILE A 397 0.52 -12.24 -10.33
N ARG A 398 0.77 -12.26 -11.65
CA ARG A 398 0.21 -13.26 -12.58
C ARG A 398 0.50 -14.68 -12.09
N ASP A 399 1.75 -14.96 -11.72
CA ASP A 399 2.15 -16.28 -11.24
C ASP A 399 1.48 -16.64 -9.91
N HIS A 400 1.43 -15.69 -8.97
CA HIS A 400 0.79 -15.86 -7.67
C HIS A 400 -0.70 -16.19 -7.79
N LEU A 401 -1.40 -15.50 -8.69
CA LEU A 401 -2.81 -15.73 -8.98
C LEU A 401 -3.07 -16.95 -9.88
N GLY A 402 -2.01 -17.61 -10.38
CA GLY A 402 -2.12 -18.78 -11.24
C GLY A 402 -2.73 -18.48 -12.62
N LEU A 403 -2.63 -17.23 -13.10
CA LEU A 403 -3.20 -16.80 -14.37
C LEU A 403 -2.32 -17.33 -15.52
N ALA A 404 -2.88 -18.20 -16.37
CA ALA A 404 -2.14 -18.71 -17.53
C ALA A 404 -1.92 -17.61 -18.59
N ARG A 405 -2.99 -16.87 -18.90
CA ARG A 405 -3.01 -15.68 -19.74
C ARG A 405 -4.07 -14.69 -19.26
N PHE A 406 -3.85 -13.39 -19.48
CA PHE A 406 -4.78 -12.32 -19.13
C PHE A 406 -4.78 -11.19 -20.17
N ALA A 407 -5.82 -10.36 -20.18
CA ALA A 407 -5.85 -9.14 -20.97
C ALA A 407 -5.17 -8.02 -20.19
N LEU A 408 -4.31 -7.23 -20.84
CA LEU A 408 -3.67 -6.08 -20.21
C LEU A 408 -4.14 -4.80 -20.90
N TYR A 409 -4.77 -3.92 -20.13
CA TYR A 409 -5.08 -2.56 -20.51
C TYR A 409 -4.06 -1.64 -19.85
N GLY A 410 -3.44 -0.78 -20.64
CA GLY A 410 -2.60 0.31 -20.15
C GLY A 410 -3.16 1.62 -20.63
N GLU A 411 -3.12 2.64 -19.77
CA GLU A 411 -3.46 4.01 -20.11
C GLU A 411 -2.25 4.92 -19.93
N SER A 412 -2.03 5.89 -20.80
CA SER A 412 -0.94 6.86 -20.66
C SER A 412 0.42 6.17 -20.45
N TYR A 413 1.21 6.54 -19.42
CA TYR A 413 2.40 5.79 -18.98
C TYR A 413 2.16 4.28 -18.78
N GLY A 414 0.98 3.87 -18.33
CA GLY A 414 0.58 2.46 -18.25
C GLY A 414 0.69 1.73 -19.60
N THR A 415 0.63 2.43 -20.73
CA THR A 415 0.92 1.86 -22.06
C THR A 415 2.41 1.56 -22.27
N GLU A 416 3.31 2.32 -21.66
CA GLU A 416 4.74 2.02 -21.62
C GLU A 416 5.02 0.80 -20.74
N LEU A 417 4.42 0.72 -19.55
CA LEU A 417 4.47 -0.47 -18.70
C LEU A 417 3.90 -1.71 -19.41
N ALA A 418 2.75 -1.58 -20.06
CA ALA A 418 2.09 -2.68 -20.74
C ALA A 418 2.87 -3.17 -21.97
N GLN A 419 3.46 -2.27 -22.76
CA GLN A 419 4.37 -2.63 -23.84
C GLN A 419 5.66 -3.29 -23.31
N THR A 420 6.16 -2.83 -22.16
CA THR A 420 7.33 -3.42 -21.51
C THR A 420 7.06 -4.86 -21.07
N TYR A 421 5.93 -5.09 -20.40
CA TYR A 421 5.46 -6.44 -20.04
C TYR A 421 5.23 -7.31 -21.27
N ALA A 422 4.60 -6.77 -22.32
CA ALA A 422 4.36 -7.49 -23.57
C ALA A 422 5.66 -7.93 -24.27
N ALA A 423 6.72 -7.13 -24.16
CA ALA A 423 8.03 -7.43 -24.74
C ALA A 423 8.78 -8.54 -23.97
N SER A 424 8.72 -8.55 -22.63
CA SER A 424 9.38 -9.57 -21.81
C SER A 424 8.57 -10.86 -21.67
N HIS A 425 7.24 -10.76 -21.64
CA HIS A 425 6.31 -11.87 -21.37
C HIS A 425 5.23 -12.05 -22.45
N PRO A 426 5.58 -12.13 -23.76
CA PRO A 426 4.60 -12.17 -24.85
C PRO A 426 3.70 -13.40 -24.86
N ASP A 427 4.04 -14.49 -24.17
CA ASP A 427 3.17 -15.67 -24.11
C ASP A 427 2.11 -15.61 -23.00
N ARG A 428 2.13 -14.55 -22.17
CA ARG A 428 1.27 -14.36 -21.00
C ARG A 428 0.03 -13.50 -21.24
N LEU A 429 -0.07 -12.83 -22.38
CA LEU A 429 -1.23 -12.00 -22.68
C LEU A 429 -2.21 -12.72 -23.62
N SER A 430 -3.51 -12.48 -23.40
CA SER A 430 -4.59 -12.82 -24.33
C SER A 430 -5.00 -11.64 -25.21
N ALA A 431 -4.75 -10.42 -24.74
CA ALA A 431 -5.06 -9.16 -25.38
C ALA A 431 -4.14 -8.07 -24.83
N LEU A 432 -3.88 -7.04 -25.64
CA LEU A 432 -3.24 -5.80 -25.18
C LEU A 432 -4.05 -4.61 -25.68
N VAL A 433 -4.41 -3.70 -24.80
CA VAL A 433 -5.08 -2.43 -25.12
C VAL A 433 -4.20 -1.30 -24.63
N LEU A 434 -3.83 -0.39 -25.52
CA LEU A 434 -2.98 0.76 -25.25
C LEU A 434 -3.78 2.02 -25.53
N ASP A 435 -4.14 2.78 -24.50
CA ASP A 435 -4.96 3.98 -24.62
C ASP A 435 -4.22 5.22 -24.10
N GLY A 436 -4.26 6.34 -24.84
CA GLY A 436 -3.28 7.42 -24.65
C GLY A 436 -1.86 6.89 -24.86
N ALA A 437 -1.59 6.33 -26.04
CA ALA A 437 -0.46 5.44 -26.25
C ALA A 437 0.90 6.16 -26.36
N VAL A 438 1.88 5.70 -25.56
CA VAL A 438 3.27 6.17 -25.56
C VAL A 438 4.11 5.38 -26.57
N ASP A 439 4.72 6.08 -27.52
CA ASP A 439 5.64 5.49 -28.50
C ASP A 439 7.06 5.33 -27.92
N LEU A 440 7.41 4.08 -27.59
CA LEU A 440 8.72 3.71 -27.03
C LEU A 440 9.93 4.02 -27.94
N THR A 441 9.71 4.44 -29.18
CA THR A 441 10.79 4.84 -30.10
C THR A 441 11.25 6.28 -29.91
N LEU A 442 10.45 7.13 -29.26
CA LEU A 442 10.79 8.54 -29.03
C LEU A 442 11.82 8.66 -27.92
N SER A 443 12.89 9.41 -28.14
CA SER A 443 13.77 9.87 -27.05
C SER A 443 13.02 10.77 -26.06
N ALA A 444 13.62 11.05 -24.90
CA ALA A 444 13.00 11.93 -23.90
C ALA A 444 12.65 13.30 -24.49
N ASN A 445 13.61 13.93 -25.17
CA ASN A 445 13.41 15.24 -25.77
C ASN A 445 12.36 15.23 -26.89
N GLU A 446 12.27 14.14 -27.68
CA GLU A 446 11.22 14.01 -28.71
C GLU A 446 9.83 13.84 -28.08
N PHE A 447 9.70 13.00 -27.05
CA PHE A 447 8.45 12.78 -26.33
C PHE A 447 7.95 14.07 -25.68
N TRP A 448 8.78 14.72 -24.88
CA TRP A 448 8.40 15.94 -24.16
C TRP A 448 8.19 17.14 -25.08
N ALA A 449 8.92 17.23 -26.20
CA ALA A 449 8.64 18.27 -27.21
C ALA A 449 7.33 18.00 -27.96
N ALA A 450 6.98 16.73 -28.20
CA ALA A 450 5.70 16.36 -28.78
C ALA A 450 4.54 16.64 -27.81
N ALA A 451 4.71 16.36 -26.52
CA ALA A 451 3.74 16.69 -25.48
C ALA A 451 3.54 18.21 -25.39
N ALA A 452 4.61 19.01 -25.26
CA ALA A 452 4.50 20.48 -25.21
C ALA A 452 3.72 21.04 -26.41
N LYS A 453 3.99 20.54 -27.63
CA LYS A 453 3.23 20.91 -28.84
C LYS A 453 1.80 20.40 -28.84
N GLY A 454 1.54 19.23 -28.25
CA GLY A 454 0.21 18.66 -28.09
C GLY A 454 -0.68 19.50 -27.18
N PHE A 455 -0.16 19.92 -26.03
CA PHE A 455 -0.84 20.87 -25.15
C PHE A 455 -1.09 22.21 -25.84
N ASP A 456 -0.07 22.77 -26.50
CA ASP A 456 -0.20 24.07 -27.19
C ASP A 456 -1.29 24.04 -28.25
N ARG A 457 -1.31 22.99 -29.09
CA ARG A 457 -2.32 22.74 -30.12
C ARG A 457 -3.71 22.51 -29.54
N THR A 458 -3.83 21.69 -28.50
CA THR A 458 -5.12 21.44 -27.84
C THR A 458 -5.72 22.74 -27.28
N LEU A 459 -4.87 23.64 -26.79
CA LEU A 459 -5.28 24.96 -26.35
C LEU A 459 -5.70 25.87 -27.53
N GLU A 460 -5.02 25.81 -28.68
CA GLU A 460 -5.46 26.49 -29.91
C GLU A 460 -6.83 25.98 -30.40
N ASP A 461 -7.00 24.67 -30.43
CA ASP A 461 -8.25 24.02 -30.85
C ASP A 461 -9.38 24.33 -29.85
N THR A 462 -9.07 24.46 -28.57
CA THR A 462 -10.00 24.93 -27.51
C THR A 462 -10.46 26.37 -27.78
N PHE A 463 -9.55 27.27 -28.16
CA PHE A 463 -9.90 28.64 -28.55
C PHE A 463 -10.75 28.68 -29.83
N ALA A 464 -10.42 27.86 -30.82
CA ALA A 464 -11.21 27.75 -32.05
C ALA A 464 -12.63 27.21 -31.80
N ALA A 465 -12.76 26.25 -30.87
CA ALA A 465 -14.04 25.72 -30.43
C ALA A 465 -14.89 26.81 -29.74
N CYS A 466 -14.29 27.63 -28.86
CA CYS A 466 -14.97 28.79 -28.26
C CYS A 466 -15.52 29.76 -29.31
N LEU A 467 -14.74 30.08 -30.35
CA LEU A 467 -15.19 30.97 -31.43
C LEU A 467 -16.31 30.36 -32.29
N SER A 468 -16.48 29.05 -32.24
CA SER A 468 -17.53 28.32 -32.95
C SER A 468 -18.81 28.15 -32.12
N ASP A 469 -18.73 28.36 -30.80
CA ASP A 469 -19.84 28.35 -29.87
C ASP A 469 -20.40 29.78 -29.69
N ASP A 470 -21.72 29.94 -29.81
CA ASP A 470 -22.35 31.27 -29.79
C ASP A 470 -22.29 31.94 -28.41
N ASP A 471 -22.40 31.17 -27.33
CA ASP A 471 -22.34 31.68 -25.96
C ASP A 471 -20.89 32.06 -25.61
N CYS A 472 -19.93 31.17 -25.90
CA CYS A 472 -18.51 31.44 -25.67
C CYS A 472 -18.03 32.64 -26.48
N ARG A 473 -18.40 32.73 -27.77
CA ARG A 473 -18.06 33.89 -28.62
C ARG A 473 -18.70 35.19 -28.14
N THR A 474 -19.86 35.12 -27.48
CA THR A 474 -20.54 36.29 -26.90
C THR A 474 -19.81 36.79 -25.66
N ASP A 475 -19.41 35.87 -24.78
CA ASP A 475 -18.63 36.20 -23.59
C ASP A 475 -17.20 36.60 -23.94
N MET A 476 -16.62 36.02 -24.99
CA MET A 476 -15.21 36.11 -25.32
C MET A 476 -14.97 35.96 -26.83
N ASN A 477 -14.77 37.09 -27.52
CA ASN A 477 -14.53 37.13 -28.97
C ASN A 477 -13.04 37.06 -29.39
N ASP A 478 -12.14 37.01 -28.40
CA ASP A 478 -10.68 36.90 -28.53
C ASP A 478 -10.17 36.01 -27.38
N PRO A 479 -10.46 34.68 -27.42
CA PRO A 479 -10.12 33.77 -26.32
C PRO A 479 -8.61 33.64 -26.10
N GLU A 480 -7.82 33.59 -27.17
CA GLU A 480 -6.37 33.57 -27.09
C GLU A 480 -5.84 34.84 -26.40
N GLY A 481 -6.24 36.03 -26.87
CA GLY A 481 -5.81 37.27 -26.24
C GLY A 481 -6.32 37.44 -24.81
N ALA A 482 -7.48 36.88 -24.45
CA ALA A 482 -8.01 36.87 -23.09
C ALA A 482 -7.16 35.99 -22.17
N PHE A 483 -6.81 34.78 -22.61
CA PHE A 483 -5.92 33.87 -21.89
C PHE A 483 -4.55 34.52 -21.65
N GLU A 484 -3.97 35.11 -22.70
CA GLU A 484 -2.73 35.87 -22.64
C GLU A 484 -2.77 37.07 -21.68
N ARG A 485 -3.91 37.77 -21.61
CA ARG A 485 -4.12 38.84 -20.63
C ARG A 485 -4.21 38.29 -19.21
N ALA A 486 -4.86 37.14 -19.01
CA ALA A 486 -4.89 36.47 -17.73
C ALA A 486 -3.47 36.08 -17.28
N LEU A 487 -2.69 35.40 -18.12
CA LEU A 487 -1.29 35.07 -17.81
C LEU A 487 -0.47 36.31 -17.41
N ARG A 488 -0.57 37.40 -18.18
CA ARG A 488 0.12 38.66 -17.84
C ARG A 488 -0.38 39.33 -16.56
N ALA A 489 -1.69 39.28 -16.29
CA ALA A 489 -2.27 39.85 -15.07
C ALA A 489 -1.76 39.09 -13.84
N PHE A 490 -1.66 37.77 -13.93
CA PHE A 490 -1.19 36.90 -12.84
C PHE A 490 0.32 36.71 -12.81
N ALA A 491 1.10 37.30 -13.73
CA ALA A 491 2.56 37.21 -13.78
C ALA A 491 3.26 37.58 -12.46
N THR A 492 2.62 38.41 -11.64
CA THR A 492 2.93 38.57 -10.22
C THR A 492 1.75 38.11 -9.38
N PRO A 493 1.97 37.60 -8.14
CA PRO A 493 0.88 37.23 -7.25
C PRO A 493 -0.17 38.34 -7.11
N GLN A 494 -1.40 38.06 -7.53
CA GLN A 494 -2.57 38.90 -7.37
C GLN A 494 -3.33 38.50 -6.11
N THR A 495 -4.04 39.46 -5.52
CA THR A 495 -4.96 39.20 -4.42
C THR A 495 -6.39 39.27 -4.93
N VAL A 496 -7.12 38.17 -4.80
CA VAL A 496 -8.54 38.07 -5.17
C VAL A 496 -9.35 37.78 -3.91
N SER A 497 -10.42 38.55 -3.68
CA SER A 497 -11.26 38.42 -2.48
C SER A 497 -12.53 37.64 -2.80
N TYR A 498 -12.78 36.54 -2.09
CA TYR A 498 -14.02 35.77 -2.19
C TYR A 498 -14.32 35.02 -0.88
N ALA A 499 -15.56 34.54 -0.73
CA ALA A 499 -15.96 33.81 0.48
C ALA A 499 -15.34 32.41 0.52
N ASP A 500 -14.85 32.03 1.70
CA ASP A 500 -14.41 30.67 2.00
C ASP A 500 -15.60 29.77 2.40
N SER A 501 -15.32 28.50 2.70
CA SER A 501 -16.30 27.52 3.19
C SER A 501 -17.03 27.91 4.48
N ASP A 502 -16.56 28.90 5.25
CA ASP A 502 -17.31 29.46 6.39
C ASP A 502 -18.20 30.65 6.03
N GLY A 503 -18.25 31.00 4.74
CA GLY A 503 -19.01 32.10 4.17
C GLY A 503 -18.42 33.48 4.41
N THR A 504 -17.18 33.57 4.93
CA THR A 504 -16.48 34.83 5.15
C THR A 504 -15.58 35.17 3.97
N VAL A 505 -15.70 36.39 3.46
CA VAL A 505 -14.83 36.90 2.39
C VAL A 505 -13.41 37.13 2.92
N ARG A 506 -12.42 36.53 2.26
CA ARG A 506 -10.99 36.66 2.56
C ARG A 506 -10.19 36.89 1.29
N ASP A 507 -8.97 37.39 1.48
CA ASP A 507 -7.99 37.66 0.43
C ASP A 507 -7.18 36.39 0.13
N HIS A 508 -7.16 35.98 -1.14
CA HIS A 508 -6.43 34.82 -1.64
C HIS A 508 -5.36 35.24 -2.64
N ALA A 509 -4.17 34.66 -2.53
CA ALA A 509 -3.05 34.97 -3.40
C ALA A 509 -2.98 33.97 -4.57
N VAL A 510 -2.86 34.48 -5.80
CA VAL A 510 -2.86 33.69 -7.03
C VAL A 510 -1.77 34.20 -7.97
N GLY A 511 -0.96 33.33 -8.58
CA GLY A 511 0.11 33.72 -9.52
C GLY A 511 0.07 32.94 -10.84
N ALA A 512 0.84 33.39 -11.84
CA ALA A 512 0.82 32.87 -13.21
C ALA A 512 1.20 31.40 -13.30
N VAL A 513 2.16 30.96 -12.49
CA VAL A 513 2.57 29.55 -12.41
C VAL A 513 1.40 28.64 -12.06
N ALA A 514 0.46 29.10 -11.23
CA ALA A 514 -0.77 28.36 -10.95
C ALA A 514 -1.67 28.32 -12.19
N VAL A 515 -1.82 29.44 -12.92
CA VAL A 515 -2.62 29.52 -14.16
C VAL A 515 -2.11 28.55 -15.22
N GLU A 516 -0.80 28.52 -15.46
CA GLU A 516 -0.16 27.62 -16.42
C GLU A 516 -0.35 26.16 -16.01
N SER A 517 -0.05 25.83 -14.75
CA SER A 517 -0.22 24.47 -14.20
C SER A 517 -1.67 23.98 -14.31
N ALA A 518 -2.63 24.80 -13.90
CA ALA A 518 -4.05 24.47 -13.97
C ALA A 518 -4.52 24.33 -15.42
N SER A 519 -4.03 25.18 -16.33
CA SER A 519 -4.36 25.08 -17.76
C SER A 519 -3.90 23.73 -18.30
N SER A 520 -2.65 23.34 -18.05
CA SER A 520 -2.12 22.04 -18.47
C SER A 520 -2.91 20.87 -17.87
N GLN A 521 -3.35 20.93 -16.61
CA GLN A 521 -4.23 19.89 -16.04
C GLN A 521 -5.63 19.85 -16.70
N LEU A 522 -6.25 21.01 -16.93
CA LEU A 522 -7.60 21.11 -17.47
C LEU A 522 -7.70 20.74 -18.94
N LEU A 523 -6.59 20.84 -19.68
CA LEU A 523 -6.53 20.46 -21.10
C LEU A 523 -6.65 18.94 -21.31
N TYR A 524 -6.53 18.10 -20.28
CA TYR A 524 -6.72 16.65 -20.40
C TYR A 524 -8.15 16.27 -20.82
N GLU A 525 -9.14 17.06 -20.41
CA GLU A 525 -10.56 16.73 -20.57
C GLU A 525 -11.36 17.83 -21.28
N PRO A 526 -12.29 17.50 -22.19
CA PRO A 526 -13.23 18.45 -22.78
C PRO A 526 -13.99 19.30 -21.75
N VAL A 527 -14.35 18.72 -20.60
CA VAL A 527 -14.98 19.48 -19.50
C VAL A 527 -14.02 20.50 -18.92
N GLY A 528 -12.76 20.13 -18.65
CA GLY A 528 -11.76 21.03 -18.11
C GLY A 528 -11.46 22.21 -19.05
N ARG A 529 -11.42 21.95 -20.36
CA ARG A 529 -11.29 22.97 -21.41
C ARG A 529 -12.44 23.98 -21.37
N ALA A 530 -13.68 23.53 -21.13
CA ALA A 530 -14.83 24.43 -20.98
C ALA A 530 -14.72 25.29 -19.70
N VAL A 531 -14.23 24.70 -18.61
CA VAL A 531 -14.05 25.37 -17.31
C VAL A 531 -13.02 26.48 -17.40
N ILE A 532 -11.84 26.22 -18.00
CA ILE A 532 -10.82 27.25 -18.15
C ILE A 532 -11.28 28.37 -19.09
N LEU A 533 -11.98 28.05 -20.18
CA LEU A 533 -12.56 29.06 -21.07
C LEU A 533 -13.52 29.99 -20.31
N ARG A 534 -14.41 29.44 -19.49
CA ARG A 534 -15.34 30.24 -18.70
C ARG A 534 -14.63 31.10 -17.66
N ALA A 535 -13.63 30.56 -16.97
CA ALA A 535 -12.84 31.29 -15.99
C ALA A 535 -12.07 32.47 -16.63
N VAL A 536 -11.47 32.24 -17.80
CA VAL A 536 -10.77 33.27 -18.59
C VAL A 536 -11.74 34.31 -19.12
N ALA A 537 -12.93 33.91 -19.56
CA ALA A 537 -13.97 34.84 -19.97
C ALA A 537 -14.39 35.75 -18.80
N ALA A 538 -14.63 35.18 -17.61
CA ALA A 538 -14.97 35.96 -16.41
C ALA A 538 -13.88 36.99 -16.08
N ALA A 539 -12.61 36.56 -16.08
CA ALA A 539 -11.48 37.46 -15.85
C ALA A 539 -11.39 38.59 -16.91
N ALA A 540 -11.73 38.29 -18.17
CA ALA A 540 -11.78 39.30 -19.24
C ALA A 540 -12.89 40.36 -19.01
N HIS A 541 -13.93 40.04 -18.23
CA HIS A 541 -14.97 40.97 -17.78
C HIS A 541 -14.68 41.60 -16.40
N GLY A 542 -13.49 41.38 -15.84
CA GLY A 542 -13.06 41.93 -14.56
C GLY A 542 -13.50 41.13 -13.33
N ASP A 543 -13.88 39.86 -13.53
CA ASP A 543 -14.22 38.93 -12.47
C ASP A 543 -13.17 37.81 -12.35
N ASP A 544 -12.20 38.03 -11.46
CA ASP A 544 -11.10 37.09 -11.25
C ASP A 544 -11.46 35.92 -10.31
N VAL A 545 -12.67 35.91 -9.71
CA VAL A 545 -13.06 34.91 -8.69
C VAL A 545 -13.10 33.49 -9.26
N PRO A 546 -13.74 33.21 -10.42
CA PRO A 546 -13.79 31.86 -10.98
C PRO A 546 -12.40 31.30 -11.28
N LEU A 547 -11.51 32.14 -11.84
CA LEU A 547 -10.13 31.76 -12.10
C LEU A 547 -9.39 31.52 -10.78
N ALA A 548 -9.46 32.43 -9.80
CA ALA A 548 -8.79 32.24 -8.51
C ALA A 548 -9.22 30.96 -7.78
N ARG A 549 -10.52 30.62 -7.78
CA ARG A 549 -11.04 29.38 -7.19
C ARG A 549 -10.53 28.14 -7.91
N LEU A 550 -10.58 28.15 -9.23
CA LEU A 550 -10.09 27.06 -10.06
C LEU A 550 -8.62 26.73 -9.71
N LEU A 551 -7.81 27.77 -9.53
CA LEU A 551 -6.40 27.65 -9.17
C LEU A 551 -6.18 27.21 -7.73
N GLN A 552 -7.09 27.58 -6.82
CA GLN A 552 -7.04 27.09 -5.44
C GLN A 552 -7.38 25.60 -5.34
N VAL A 553 -8.36 25.13 -6.13
CA VAL A 553 -8.78 23.72 -6.15
C VAL A 553 -7.69 22.84 -6.77
N LEU A 554 -7.12 23.26 -7.89
CA LEU A 554 -6.08 22.49 -8.60
C LEU A 554 -4.69 22.64 -7.97
N GLY A 555 -4.45 23.74 -7.26
CA GLY A 555 -3.14 24.04 -6.68
C GLY A 555 -2.05 24.26 -7.74
N SER A 556 -0.80 24.23 -7.28
CA SER A 556 0.41 24.28 -8.11
C SER A 556 1.25 23.03 -7.84
N GLY A 557 1.44 22.16 -8.84
CA GLY A 557 2.11 20.86 -8.69
C GLY A 557 1.53 19.83 -9.66
N GLU A 558 2.05 18.59 -9.63
CA GLU A 558 1.37 17.48 -10.30
C GLU A 558 -0.06 17.28 -9.77
N GLY A 559 -0.90 16.67 -10.61
CA GLY A 559 -2.31 16.44 -10.31
C GLY A 559 -2.52 15.62 -9.03
N PRO A 560 -3.64 15.84 -8.31
CA PRO A 560 -3.97 15.05 -7.13
C PRO A 560 -3.89 13.54 -7.43
N GLY A 561 -3.19 12.78 -6.59
CA GLY A 561 -3.11 11.32 -6.70
C GLY A 561 -1.92 10.76 -7.47
N VAL A 562 -1.05 11.62 -8.03
CA VAL A 562 0.25 11.21 -8.59
C VAL A 562 1.36 11.44 -7.57
N SER A 563 2.24 10.46 -7.41
CA SER A 563 3.43 10.65 -6.58
C SER A 563 4.58 11.27 -7.36
N GLU A 564 5.02 12.45 -6.90
CA GLU A 564 6.14 13.22 -7.43
C GLU A 564 7.46 12.42 -7.38
N PHE A 565 7.69 11.65 -6.31
CA PHE A 565 8.88 10.80 -6.24
C PHE A 565 8.79 9.68 -7.27
N ALA A 566 7.67 8.96 -7.35
CA ALA A 566 7.54 7.81 -8.22
C ALA A 566 7.61 8.23 -9.70
N TYR A 567 6.96 9.34 -10.05
CA TYR A 567 7.00 9.94 -11.38
C TYR A 567 8.44 10.12 -11.87
N HIS A 568 9.28 10.79 -11.07
CA HIS A 568 10.67 11.04 -11.41
C HIS A 568 11.54 9.79 -11.29
N ALA A 569 11.33 8.93 -10.29
CA ALA A 569 12.11 7.71 -10.12
C ALA A 569 11.96 6.76 -11.31
N ILE A 570 10.75 6.65 -11.86
CA ILE A 570 10.42 5.84 -13.03
C ILE A 570 10.96 6.51 -14.30
N THR A 571 10.51 7.74 -14.58
CA THR A 571 10.85 8.46 -15.82
C THR A 571 12.36 8.59 -16.00
N CYS A 572 13.08 8.95 -14.94
CA CYS A 572 14.53 9.15 -15.00
C CYS A 572 15.32 7.84 -15.10
N ALA A 573 14.73 6.69 -14.77
CA ALA A 573 15.33 5.38 -14.96
C ALA A 573 15.09 4.84 -16.40
N ASP A 574 13.94 5.15 -16.99
CA ASP A 574 13.54 4.63 -18.30
C ASP A 574 14.09 5.47 -19.45
N TYR A 575 14.20 6.78 -19.25
CA TYR A 575 14.71 7.73 -20.23
C TYR A 575 16.17 8.11 -19.98
N ARG A 576 16.87 8.44 -21.07
CA ARG A 576 18.10 9.23 -21.03
C ARG A 576 17.76 10.62 -21.55
N VAL A 577 17.75 11.62 -20.67
CA VAL A 577 17.32 12.99 -20.98
C VAL A 577 18.41 13.78 -21.69
N SER A 578 19.61 13.85 -21.13
CA SER A 578 20.71 14.57 -21.79
C SER A 578 21.01 13.95 -23.16
N PRO A 579 20.96 14.74 -24.25
CA PRO A 579 21.30 14.27 -25.59
C PRO A 579 22.81 14.10 -25.80
N THR A 580 23.64 14.45 -24.81
CA THR A 580 25.09 14.34 -24.89
C THR A 580 25.61 13.25 -23.94
N SER A 581 26.91 12.96 -24.06
CA SER A 581 27.56 12.01 -23.16
C SER A 581 27.59 12.48 -21.70
N ASP A 582 27.50 13.79 -21.46
CA ASP A 582 27.40 14.36 -20.12
C ASP A 582 25.94 14.27 -19.62
N PRO A 583 25.64 13.47 -18.57
CA PRO A 583 24.27 13.35 -18.06
C PRO A 583 23.70 14.65 -17.50
N HIS A 584 24.54 15.66 -17.20
CA HIS A 584 24.14 16.93 -16.58
C HIS A 584 24.09 18.11 -17.57
N ASP A 585 24.09 17.84 -18.88
CA ASP A 585 24.14 18.88 -19.93
C ASP A 585 22.79 19.60 -20.11
N PHE A 586 22.49 20.49 -19.16
CA PHE A 586 21.28 21.30 -19.13
C PHE A 586 21.15 22.18 -20.39
N THR A 587 22.24 22.85 -20.80
CA THR A 587 22.24 23.70 -22.00
C THR A 587 21.89 22.93 -23.26
N ALA A 588 22.29 21.67 -23.39
CA ALA A 588 21.93 20.88 -24.57
C ALA A 588 20.45 20.48 -24.61
N VAL A 589 19.80 20.29 -23.46
CA VAL A 589 18.35 20.03 -23.37
C VAL A 589 17.56 21.28 -23.73
N GLU A 590 17.95 22.44 -23.20
CA GLU A 590 17.37 23.74 -23.58
C GLU A 590 17.59 24.05 -25.07
N GLY A 591 18.81 23.85 -25.58
CA GLY A 591 19.11 24.05 -26.99
C GLY A 591 18.32 23.13 -27.93
N TYR A 592 17.91 21.95 -27.45
CA TYR A 592 16.99 21.09 -28.20
C TYR A 592 15.56 21.69 -28.24
N ALA A 593 15.06 22.22 -27.12
CA ALA A 593 13.77 22.91 -27.07
C ALA A 593 13.73 24.09 -28.04
N GLU A 594 14.74 24.99 -27.99
CA GLU A 594 14.89 26.13 -28.89
C GLU A 594 14.88 25.67 -30.36
N ALA A 595 15.74 24.69 -30.70
CA ALA A 595 15.88 24.20 -32.06
C ALA A 595 14.61 23.53 -32.63
N ASN A 596 13.71 23.09 -31.76
CA ASN A 596 12.44 22.45 -32.12
C ASN A 596 11.23 23.37 -31.93
N GLY A 597 11.45 24.66 -31.61
CA GLY A 597 10.39 25.65 -31.46
C GLY A 597 9.49 25.40 -30.24
N VAL A 598 10.06 24.89 -29.15
CA VAL A 598 9.33 24.67 -27.89
C VAL A 598 9.27 25.94 -27.04
N ASP A 599 10.33 26.76 -27.05
CA ASP A 599 10.43 27.96 -26.20
C ASP A 599 9.40 29.05 -26.55
N ASP A 600 8.85 29.02 -27.76
CA ASP A 600 7.83 29.96 -28.23
C ASP A 600 6.38 29.49 -27.90
N LEU A 601 6.22 28.30 -27.31
CA LEU A 601 4.91 27.73 -26.96
C LEU A 601 4.39 28.27 -25.64
N ARG A 602 3.06 28.36 -25.49
CA ARG A 602 2.40 28.74 -24.23
C ARG A 602 2.53 27.68 -23.15
N THR A 603 2.95 26.47 -23.55
CA THR A 603 3.01 25.26 -22.73
C THR A 603 4.44 24.69 -22.69
N ALA A 604 5.45 25.57 -22.82
CA ALA A 604 6.86 25.19 -22.82
C ALA A 604 7.29 24.52 -21.50
N GLU A 605 6.60 24.79 -20.38
CA GLU A 605 6.83 24.16 -19.08
C GLU A 605 6.64 22.65 -19.10
N VAL A 606 5.79 22.12 -19.99
CA VAL A 606 5.59 20.68 -20.18
C VAL A 606 6.91 20.01 -20.60
N TYR A 607 7.70 20.67 -21.45
CA TYR A 607 9.00 20.14 -21.87
C TYR A 607 10.00 20.09 -20.71
N SER A 608 9.92 21.06 -19.80
CA SER A 608 10.84 21.23 -18.68
C SER A 608 10.62 20.22 -17.54
N SER A 609 9.48 19.51 -17.53
CA SER A 609 9.19 18.40 -16.60
C SER A 609 10.26 17.31 -16.55
N GLN A 610 11.07 17.15 -17.61
CA GLN A 610 12.16 16.17 -17.67
C GLN A 610 13.48 16.62 -17.03
N LEU A 611 13.63 17.91 -16.72
CA LEU A 611 14.88 18.50 -16.24
C LEU A 611 15.42 17.84 -14.95
N PRO A 612 14.58 17.45 -13.96
CA PRO A 612 15.07 16.74 -12.77
C PRO A 612 15.88 15.48 -13.08
N CYS A 613 15.61 14.80 -14.19
CA CYS A 613 16.38 13.62 -14.59
C CYS A 613 17.86 13.92 -14.86
N LEU A 614 18.22 15.15 -15.23
CA LEU A 614 19.62 15.52 -15.41
C LEU A 614 20.44 15.35 -14.12
N TRP A 615 19.84 15.50 -12.94
CA TRP A 615 20.53 15.32 -11.65
C TRP A 615 20.03 14.13 -10.84
N TRP A 616 19.02 13.41 -11.33
CA TRP A 616 18.55 12.20 -10.68
C TRP A 616 19.70 11.21 -10.51
N PRO A 617 19.90 10.63 -9.31
CA PRO A 617 20.98 9.68 -9.10
C PRO A 617 20.85 8.52 -10.07
N TYR A 618 21.93 8.20 -10.80
CA TYR A 618 21.93 7.19 -11.86
C TYR A 618 21.09 7.59 -13.08
N GLN A 619 21.78 8.14 -14.09
CA GLN A 619 21.23 8.31 -15.43
C GLN A 619 21.75 7.19 -16.33
N PRO A 620 20.87 6.43 -17.00
CA PRO A 620 21.32 5.34 -17.85
C PRO A 620 22.14 5.88 -19.02
N ALA A 621 23.11 5.08 -19.51
CA ALA A 621 23.95 5.50 -20.64
C ALA A 621 23.15 5.60 -21.96
N THR A 622 22.10 4.78 -22.06
CA THR A 622 21.06 4.76 -23.08
C THR A 622 19.76 4.43 -22.35
N GLY A 623 18.62 5.03 -22.71
CA GLY A 623 17.33 4.74 -22.06
C GLY A 623 17.07 3.22 -21.94
N GLN A 624 16.40 2.79 -20.87
CA GLN A 624 16.25 1.36 -20.50
C GLN A 624 14.98 0.70 -21.05
N ARG A 625 14.27 1.35 -21.98
CA ARG A 625 13.03 0.83 -22.56
C ARG A 625 13.28 -0.27 -23.60
N PRO A 626 12.39 -1.27 -23.71
CA PRO A 626 12.54 -2.35 -24.68
C PRO A 626 12.33 -1.88 -26.12
N ALA A 627 12.73 -2.72 -27.07
CA ALA A 627 12.40 -2.50 -28.47
C ALA A 627 10.86 -2.51 -28.67
N PRO A 628 10.30 -1.67 -29.56
CA PRO A 628 8.87 -1.63 -29.80
C PRO A 628 8.34 -2.96 -30.31
N ILE A 629 7.20 -3.39 -29.79
CA ILE A 629 6.51 -4.59 -30.24
C ILE A 629 6.03 -4.43 -31.70
N SER A 630 6.11 -5.51 -32.47
CA SER A 630 5.70 -5.56 -33.89
C SER A 630 4.97 -6.85 -34.26
N ALA A 631 5.33 -7.96 -33.64
CA ALA A 631 4.62 -9.22 -33.75
C ALA A 631 4.27 -9.77 -32.37
N THR A 632 3.00 -10.14 -32.19
CA THR A 632 2.43 -10.65 -30.94
C THR A 632 1.54 -11.86 -31.24
N PRO A 633 1.41 -12.83 -30.31
CA PRO A 633 0.50 -13.97 -30.47
C PRO A 633 -0.98 -13.63 -30.19
N TYR A 634 -1.26 -12.38 -29.84
CA TYR A 634 -2.58 -11.82 -29.52
C TYR A 634 -2.77 -10.48 -30.26
N PRO A 635 -4.02 -10.04 -30.49
CA PRO A 635 -4.27 -8.74 -31.09
C PRO A 635 -3.96 -7.60 -30.12
N VAL A 636 -3.59 -6.45 -30.68
CA VAL A 636 -3.30 -5.22 -29.93
C VAL A 636 -4.24 -4.12 -30.38
N PHE A 637 -4.97 -3.52 -29.45
CA PHE A 637 -5.78 -2.32 -29.68
C PHE A 637 -4.97 -1.11 -29.26
N VAL A 638 -4.94 -0.09 -30.11
CA VAL A 638 -4.23 1.16 -29.87
C VAL A 638 -5.24 2.29 -30.04
N LEU A 639 -5.46 3.03 -28.97
CA LEU A 639 -6.45 4.08 -28.84
C LEU A 639 -5.74 5.43 -28.69
N GLY A 640 -6.36 6.50 -29.20
CA GLY A 640 -5.84 7.85 -29.02
C GLY A 640 -6.75 8.92 -29.63
N ALA A 641 -6.70 10.14 -29.09
CA ALA A 641 -7.53 11.25 -29.52
C ALA A 641 -6.71 12.31 -30.27
N THR A 642 -7.30 13.02 -31.23
CA THR A 642 -6.57 14.08 -31.97
C THR A 642 -6.15 15.23 -31.06
N ASP A 643 -6.93 15.47 -30.01
CA ASP A 643 -6.75 16.51 -29.00
C ASP A 643 -6.32 15.91 -27.66
N ASP A 644 -5.70 14.72 -27.68
CA ASP A 644 -4.91 14.24 -26.55
C ASP A 644 -3.65 15.12 -26.41
N PRO A 645 -3.53 15.93 -25.34
CA PRO A 645 -2.46 16.92 -25.27
C PRO A 645 -1.09 16.30 -24.92
N VAL A 646 -1.05 15.14 -24.27
CA VAL A 646 0.19 14.54 -23.73
C VAL A 646 0.71 13.40 -24.59
N THR A 647 -0.20 12.56 -25.11
CA THR A 647 0.13 11.49 -26.06
C THR A 647 -0.58 11.72 -27.39
N PRO A 648 -0.11 12.69 -28.21
CA PRO A 648 -0.72 13.00 -29.50
C PRO A 648 -0.99 11.75 -30.34
N VAL A 649 -2.13 11.74 -31.03
CA VAL A 649 -2.62 10.59 -31.85
C VAL A 649 -1.59 10.01 -32.82
N GLU A 650 -0.59 10.80 -33.22
CA GLU A 650 0.54 10.36 -34.04
C GLU A 650 1.30 9.18 -33.41
N GLN A 651 1.43 9.15 -32.08
CA GLN A 651 2.06 8.05 -31.33
C GLN A 651 1.23 6.76 -31.46
N ALA A 652 -0.08 6.83 -31.21
CA ALA A 652 -1.01 5.72 -31.42
C ALA A 652 -0.96 5.19 -32.87
N ARG A 653 -0.98 6.10 -33.85
CA ARG A 653 -0.85 5.76 -35.27
C ARG A 653 0.49 5.10 -35.59
N ALA A 654 1.58 5.53 -34.96
CA ALA A 654 2.91 4.94 -35.17
C ALA A 654 2.99 3.51 -34.60
N ILE A 655 2.43 3.28 -33.42
CA ILE A 655 2.35 1.95 -32.81
C ILE A 655 1.50 1.02 -33.67
N ALA A 656 0.28 1.44 -34.03
CA ALA A 656 -0.62 0.62 -34.85
C ALA A 656 0.00 0.24 -36.21
N ARG A 657 0.74 1.15 -36.86
CA ARG A 657 1.43 0.86 -38.14
C ARG A 657 2.53 -0.20 -38.03
N ARG A 658 3.16 -0.32 -36.86
CA ARG A 658 4.25 -1.30 -36.61
C ARG A 658 3.72 -2.71 -36.33
N LEU A 659 2.48 -2.81 -35.86
CA LEU A 659 1.88 -4.05 -35.40
C LEU A 659 1.34 -4.90 -36.56
N SER A 660 1.71 -6.18 -36.57
CA SER A 660 1.19 -7.17 -37.53
C SER A 660 -0.27 -7.58 -37.28
N ASP A 661 -0.76 -7.46 -36.04
CA ASP A 661 -2.15 -7.70 -35.64
C ASP A 661 -2.71 -6.53 -34.79
N GLY A 662 -2.43 -5.30 -35.21
CA GLY A 662 -2.91 -4.07 -34.54
C GLY A 662 -4.30 -3.63 -35.01
N TYR A 663 -5.04 -2.97 -34.13
CA TYR A 663 -6.29 -2.24 -34.41
C TYR A 663 -6.15 -0.82 -33.85
N LEU A 664 -6.33 0.17 -34.70
CA LEU A 664 -6.30 1.58 -34.34
C LEU A 664 -7.73 2.08 -34.13
N ILE A 665 -8.01 2.69 -33.00
CA ILE A 665 -9.25 3.43 -32.75
C ILE A 665 -8.84 4.86 -32.45
N THR A 666 -9.36 5.81 -33.21
CA THR A 666 -9.04 7.23 -32.99
C THR A 666 -10.28 8.05 -32.77
N THR A 667 -10.24 8.93 -31.78
CA THR A 667 -11.32 9.88 -31.47
C THR A 667 -10.96 11.25 -32.02
N SER A 668 -11.84 11.87 -32.81
CA SER A 668 -11.67 13.27 -33.23
C SER A 668 -12.02 14.21 -32.07
N GLY A 669 -11.28 15.29 -31.86
CA GLY A 669 -11.36 15.99 -30.58
C GLY A 669 -10.83 15.08 -29.48
N GLY A 670 -11.60 15.00 -28.40
CA GLY A 670 -11.49 13.98 -27.38
C GLY A 670 -10.50 14.31 -26.26
N PRO A 671 -10.56 13.54 -25.17
CA PRO A 671 -9.69 13.67 -24.01
C PRO A 671 -8.38 12.89 -24.16
N HIS A 672 -7.50 13.01 -23.16
CA HIS A 672 -6.45 12.02 -22.92
C HIS A 672 -7.07 10.72 -22.40
N VAL A 673 -6.80 9.59 -23.08
CA VAL A 673 -7.44 8.26 -22.85
C VAL A 673 -8.92 8.26 -23.26
N THR A 674 -9.43 7.21 -23.91
CA THR A 674 -10.74 7.24 -24.60
C THR A 674 -11.69 6.09 -24.25
N PHE A 675 -11.19 4.99 -23.70
CA PHE A 675 -11.94 3.80 -23.33
C PHE A 675 -12.65 3.94 -21.97
N GLY A 676 -13.82 3.33 -21.82
CA GLY A 676 -14.59 3.35 -20.57
C GLY A 676 -15.33 4.67 -20.34
N ARG A 677 -15.62 5.43 -21.40
CA ARG A 677 -16.23 6.76 -21.29
C ARG A 677 -17.67 6.80 -21.81
N GLY A 678 -18.24 5.64 -22.14
CA GLY A 678 -19.60 5.48 -22.65
C GLY A 678 -19.74 5.75 -24.15
N ASP A 679 -18.65 6.07 -24.86
CA ASP A 679 -18.65 6.14 -26.32
C ASP A 679 -18.59 4.72 -26.90
N ARG A 680 -19.75 4.24 -27.34
CA ARG A 680 -19.89 2.94 -28.00
C ARG A 680 -18.98 2.75 -29.21
N CYS A 681 -18.59 3.82 -29.91
CA CYS A 681 -17.67 3.70 -31.04
C CYS A 681 -16.29 3.19 -30.58
N VAL A 682 -15.82 3.65 -29.41
CA VAL A 682 -14.55 3.25 -28.80
C VAL A 682 -14.70 1.95 -28.00
N ASP A 683 -15.73 1.87 -27.16
CA ASP A 683 -15.88 0.82 -26.16
C ASP A 683 -16.29 -0.52 -26.78
N GLU A 684 -17.28 -0.52 -27.69
CA GLU A 684 -17.87 -1.75 -28.22
C GLU A 684 -16.84 -2.67 -28.93
N PRO A 685 -15.92 -2.16 -29.77
CA PRO A 685 -14.85 -2.96 -30.38
C PRO A 685 -13.96 -3.70 -29.35
N VAL A 686 -13.58 -3.03 -28.27
CA VAL A 686 -12.69 -3.58 -27.23
C VAL A 686 -13.46 -4.57 -26.37
N VAL A 687 -14.62 -4.17 -25.85
CA VAL A 687 -15.48 -5.01 -24.99
C VAL A 687 -15.91 -6.29 -25.72
N SER A 688 -16.32 -6.19 -26.98
CA SER A 688 -16.72 -7.37 -27.78
C SER A 688 -15.55 -8.32 -28.02
N PHE A 689 -14.33 -7.80 -28.16
CA PHE A 689 -13.16 -8.64 -28.32
C PHE A 689 -12.82 -9.35 -27.01
N LEU A 690 -12.84 -8.64 -25.87
CA LEU A 690 -12.61 -9.24 -24.57
C LEU A 690 -13.66 -10.31 -24.29
N LEU A 691 -14.96 -9.97 -24.34
CA LEU A 691 -16.04 -10.89 -23.97
C LEU A 691 -16.20 -12.10 -24.90
N ASP A 692 -16.10 -11.90 -26.22
CA ASP A 692 -16.51 -12.91 -27.21
C ASP A 692 -15.39 -13.29 -28.20
N GLY A 693 -14.19 -12.70 -28.06
CA GLY A 693 -13.10 -12.88 -29.04
C GLY A 693 -13.39 -12.25 -30.40
N ARG A 694 -14.46 -11.44 -30.52
CA ARG A 694 -14.90 -10.85 -31.77
C ARG A 694 -14.02 -9.66 -32.15
N ARG A 695 -13.17 -9.86 -33.14
CA ARG A 695 -12.30 -8.81 -33.68
C ARG A 695 -13.12 -7.81 -34.51
N PRO A 696 -12.74 -6.51 -34.52
CA PRO A 696 -13.33 -5.55 -35.43
C PRO A 696 -13.14 -5.93 -36.89
N ALA A 697 -14.12 -5.61 -37.74
CA ALA A 697 -14.03 -5.90 -39.17
C ALA A 697 -12.98 -5.03 -39.88
N GLN A 698 -12.71 -3.84 -39.33
CA GLN A 698 -11.73 -2.88 -39.84
C GLN A 698 -10.56 -2.76 -38.87
N ARG A 699 -9.38 -2.50 -39.41
CA ARG A 699 -8.15 -2.27 -38.65
C ARG A 699 -8.05 -0.84 -38.10
N THR A 700 -8.87 0.07 -38.60
CA THR A 700 -8.93 1.46 -38.19
C THR A 700 -10.39 1.84 -38.00
N ILE A 701 -10.70 2.49 -36.89
CA ILE A 701 -12.03 3.01 -36.54
C ILE A 701 -11.83 4.48 -36.16
N ASP A 702 -12.61 5.37 -36.77
CA ASP A 702 -12.61 6.78 -36.44
C ASP A 702 -13.93 7.11 -35.70
N CYS A 703 -13.80 7.57 -34.46
CA CYS A 703 -14.90 7.90 -33.57
C CYS A 703 -15.07 9.41 -33.43
N PRO A 704 -16.31 9.92 -33.39
CA PRO A 704 -16.55 11.32 -33.10
C PRO A 704 -16.24 11.62 -31.63
N GLY A 705 -15.86 12.85 -31.36
CA GLY A 705 -15.64 13.37 -30.01
C GLY A 705 -15.59 14.89 -30.06
N ASP A 706 -15.52 15.49 -28.89
CA ASP A 706 -15.56 16.95 -28.74
C ASP A 706 -14.19 17.47 -28.32
N VAL A 707 -13.76 18.59 -28.90
CA VAL A 707 -12.57 19.32 -28.41
C VAL A 707 -12.89 19.92 -27.04
N VAL A 708 -14.06 20.52 -26.88
CA VAL A 708 -14.51 21.17 -25.65
C VAL A 708 -15.95 20.72 -25.40
N GLN A 709 -16.28 20.41 -24.15
CA GLN A 709 -17.69 20.19 -23.78
C GLN A 709 -18.48 21.50 -23.97
N ARG A 710 -19.81 21.39 -24.00
CA ARG A 710 -20.70 22.56 -24.05
C ARG A 710 -20.27 23.65 -23.07
N TYR A 711 -20.01 24.84 -23.60
CA TYR A 711 -19.64 26.01 -22.82
C TYR A 711 -20.82 26.49 -21.96
N VAL A 712 -20.52 26.95 -20.74
CA VAL A 712 -21.52 27.52 -19.81
C VAL A 712 -21.34 29.03 -19.80
N ALA A 713 -22.35 29.76 -20.30
CA ALA A 713 -22.34 31.21 -20.40
C ALA A 713 -22.12 31.90 -19.04
N LEU A 714 -21.45 33.06 -19.07
CA LEU A 714 -21.35 33.94 -17.92
C LEU A 714 -22.73 34.48 -17.55
N THR A 715 -23.00 34.55 -16.25
CA THR A 715 -24.27 35.11 -15.75
C THR A 715 -24.08 36.56 -15.29
N PRO A 716 -25.14 37.40 -15.34
CA PRO A 716 -25.09 38.73 -14.76
C PRO A 716 -24.73 38.72 -13.26
N GLY A 717 -23.66 39.42 -12.89
CA GLY A 717 -23.17 39.44 -11.50
C GLY A 717 -24.05 40.16 -10.48
N HIS A 718 -25.08 40.89 -10.90
CA HIS A 718 -25.98 41.63 -10.00
C HIS A 718 -27.44 41.33 -10.31
N VAL A 719 -28.29 41.26 -9.27
CA VAL A 719 -29.70 40.86 -9.37
C VAL A 719 -30.51 41.71 -10.36
N THR A 720 -30.13 42.98 -10.56
CA THR A 720 -30.79 43.88 -11.53
C THR A 720 -30.55 43.52 -12.99
N GLY A 721 -29.57 42.67 -13.27
CA GLY A 721 -29.33 42.12 -14.60
C GLY A 721 -30.40 41.13 -15.07
N TYR A 722 -31.21 40.61 -14.14
CA TYR A 722 -32.27 39.65 -14.44
C TYR A 722 -33.62 40.33 -14.62
N ALA A 723 -34.28 39.99 -15.73
CA ALA A 723 -35.61 40.48 -16.09
C ALA A 723 -36.70 39.91 -15.17
N ASP A 724 -36.55 38.64 -14.77
CA ASP A 724 -37.52 37.89 -14.00
C ASP A 724 -36.85 36.92 -13.00
N ALA A 725 -37.68 36.24 -12.20
CA ALA A 725 -37.22 35.33 -11.16
C ALA A 725 -36.61 34.05 -11.76
N LEU A 726 -37.18 33.56 -12.87
CA LEU A 726 -36.73 32.35 -13.54
C LEU A 726 -35.29 32.50 -14.00
N SER A 727 -34.98 33.58 -14.73
CA SER A 727 -33.63 33.87 -15.21
C SER A 727 -32.60 33.96 -14.08
N ALA A 728 -33.00 34.52 -12.93
CA ALA A 728 -32.11 34.63 -11.76
C ALA A 728 -31.82 33.28 -11.11
N MET A 729 -32.82 32.39 -11.05
CA MET A 729 -32.65 31.04 -10.48
C MET A 729 -31.90 30.11 -11.44
N GLU A 730 -32.11 30.21 -12.75
CA GLU A 730 -31.33 29.49 -13.76
C GLU A 730 -29.86 29.91 -13.76
N ALA A 731 -29.59 31.20 -13.56
CA ALA A 731 -28.23 31.68 -13.36
C ALA A 731 -27.61 31.15 -12.07
N THR A 732 -28.37 31.15 -10.96
CA THR A 732 -27.91 30.53 -9.69
C THR A 732 -27.56 29.05 -9.88
N ARG A 733 -28.38 28.30 -10.65
CA ARG A 733 -28.09 26.91 -11.04
C ARG A 733 -26.80 26.81 -11.84
N SER A 734 -26.61 27.70 -12.82
CA SER A 734 -25.42 27.71 -13.66
C SER A 734 -24.16 28.02 -12.86
N GLU A 735 -24.17 29.02 -11.96
CA GLU A 735 -23.04 29.33 -11.09
C GLU A 735 -22.71 28.19 -10.12
N LEU A 736 -23.73 27.51 -9.55
CA LEU A 736 -23.50 26.39 -8.65
C LEU A 736 -22.77 25.23 -9.35
N PHE A 737 -23.22 24.83 -10.55
CA PHE A 737 -22.62 23.70 -11.26
C PHE A 737 -21.39 24.07 -12.09
N ALA A 738 -21.14 25.35 -12.33
CA ALA A 738 -19.90 25.84 -12.93
C ALA A 738 -18.79 26.11 -11.88
N ASP A 739 -19.11 26.03 -10.58
CA ASP A 739 -18.11 26.24 -9.53
C ASP A 739 -17.07 25.09 -9.54
N PRO A 740 -15.77 25.40 -9.59
CA PRO A 740 -14.71 24.39 -9.59
C PRO A 740 -14.80 23.42 -8.40
N GLU A 741 -15.16 23.88 -7.20
CA GLU A 741 -15.24 23.01 -6.02
C GLU A 741 -16.34 21.95 -6.17
N VAL A 742 -17.42 22.27 -6.91
CA VAL A 742 -18.49 21.32 -7.21
C VAL A 742 -18.07 20.34 -8.30
N LEU A 743 -17.41 20.84 -9.35
CA LEU A 743 -16.95 20.02 -10.48
C LEU A 743 -15.93 18.96 -10.07
N PHE A 744 -15.06 19.28 -9.11
CA PHE A 744 -14.03 18.36 -8.60
C PHE A 744 -14.45 17.60 -7.33
N TRP A 745 -15.71 17.71 -6.90
CA TRP A 745 -16.19 17.04 -5.71
C TRP A 745 -16.42 15.54 -5.94
N ASN A 746 -15.82 14.71 -5.09
CA ASN A 746 -15.88 13.26 -5.19
C ASN A 746 -17.13 12.63 -4.53
N GLY A 747 -18.06 13.43 -3.99
CA GLY A 747 -19.28 12.95 -3.36
C GLY A 747 -19.11 12.21 -2.03
N LYS A 748 -17.90 12.12 -1.46
CA LYS A 748 -17.64 11.32 -0.24
C LYS A 748 -17.96 12.06 1.06
N GLU A 749 -17.70 13.36 1.10
CA GLU A 749 -17.89 14.21 2.27
C GLU A 749 -18.81 15.40 1.92
N GLU A 750 -19.43 16.03 2.93
CA GLU A 750 -20.16 17.28 2.71
C GLU A 750 -19.22 18.30 2.06
N LEU A 751 -19.54 18.73 0.84
CA LEU A 751 -18.88 19.85 0.21
C LEU A 751 -19.47 21.13 0.77
N ARG A 752 -18.64 22.07 1.20
CA ARG A 752 -19.08 23.40 1.59
C ARG A 752 -18.24 24.45 0.88
N VAL A 753 -18.92 25.29 0.12
CA VAL A 753 -18.31 26.26 -0.79
C VAL A 753 -18.84 27.65 -0.45
N GLY A 754 -17.95 28.62 -0.29
CA GLY A 754 -18.35 30.01 -0.12
C GLY A 754 -19.00 30.54 -1.39
N CYS A 755 -19.97 31.43 -1.31
CA CYS A 755 -20.55 32.05 -2.51
C CYS A 755 -19.81 33.33 -2.85
N ARG A 756 -19.83 33.72 -4.13
CA ARG A 756 -19.04 34.80 -4.73
C ARG A 756 -18.93 36.05 -3.83
N ASP A 757 -20.08 36.60 -3.42
CA ASP A 757 -20.15 37.88 -2.70
C ASP A 757 -20.41 37.73 -1.19
N GLY A 758 -20.58 36.49 -0.70
CA GLY A 758 -20.77 36.20 0.72
C GLY A 758 -21.67 35.00 1.02
N GLY A 759 -21.59 34.50 2.25
CA GLY A 759 -22.30 33.30 2.66
C GLY A 759 -21.74 32.04 1.99
N PHE A 760 -22.44 30.92 2.12
CA PHE A 760 -21.98 29.64 1.58
C PHE A 760 -23.15 28.76 1.17
N PHE A 761 -22.88 27.77 0.31
CA PHE A 761 -23.74 26.62 0.10
C PHE A 761 -23.04 25.33 0.53
N SER A 762 -23.81 24.29 0.80
CA SER A 762 -23.27 22.94 0.95
C SER A 762 -24.04 21.91 0.17
N LEU A 763 -23.32 20.89 -0.28
CA LEU A 763 -23.81 19.69 -0.93
C LEU A 763 -23.48 18.50 -0.03
N GLU A 764 -24.50 17.75 0.36
CA GLU A 764 -24.34 16.50 1.10
C GLU A 764 -24.86 15.37 0.23
N PHE A 765 -23.97 14.45 -0.15
CA PHE A 765 -24.33 13.30 -0.96
C PHE A 765 -25.34 12.43 -0.20
N ALA A 766 -26.44 12.08 -0.87
CA ALA A 766 -27.37 11.08 -0.36
C ALA A 766 -27.67 10.04 -1.45
N THR A 767 -28.10 8.86 -1.04
CA THR A 767 -28.19 7.66 -1.90
C THR A 767 -29.10 7.77 -3.13
N ALA A 768 -29.91 8.83 -3.25
CA ALA A 768 -30.79 9.07 -4.38
C ALA A 768 -30.84 10.56 -4.78
N GLN A 769 -30.74 11.46 -3.82
CA GLN A 769 -30.80 12.91 -4.04
C GLN A 769 -29.80 13.61 -3.12
N ASP A 770 -28.95 14.43 -3.69
CA ASP A 770 -28.01 15.26 -2.95
C ASP A 770 -28.78 16.39 -2.26
N ASN A 771 -28.48 16.64 -0.99
CA ASN A 771 -29.08 17.75 -0.27
C ASN A 771 -28.27 19.00 -0.54
N VAL A 772 -28.95 20.04 -1.01
CA VAL A 772 -28.38 21.37 -1.22
C VAL A 772 -28.84 22.28 -0.08
N ARG A 773 -27.92 23.00 0.54
CA ARG A 773 -28.23 24.01 1.55
C ARG A 773 -27.62 25.34 1.18
N PHE A 774 -28.39 26.41 1.30
CA PHE A 774 -27.91 27.79 1.12
C PHE A 774 -27.95 28.53 2.46
N ALA A 775 -26.84 29.20 2.80
CA ALA A 775 -26.69 29.98 4.02
C ALA A 775 -26.25 31.41 3.66
N LYS A 776 -27.23 32.26 3.34
CA LYS A 776 -27.02 33.62 2.80
C LYS A 776 -26.07 33.63 1.60
N CYS A 777 -26.17 32.59 0.78
CA CYS A 777 -25.32 32.39 -0.37
C CYS A 777 -25.62 33.44 -1.43
N GLU A 778 -24.66 34.30 -1.70
CA GLU A 778 -24.77 35.39 -2.68
C GLU A 778 -23.89 35.05 -3.89
N PHE A 779 -24.40 34.18 -4.78
CA PHE A 779 -23.81 33.94 -6.10
C PHE A 779 -23.99 35.15 -7.02
N VAL A 780 -25.11 35.84 -6.83
CA VAL A 780 -25.51 37.05 -7.55
C VAL A 780 -25.61 38.16 -6.51
N ASP A 781 -24.86 39.24 -6.68
CA ASP A 781 -24.88 40.41 -5.81
C ASP A 781 -26.31 40.98 -5.70
N GLY A 782 -26.76 41.19 -4.47
CA GLY A 782 -28.12 41.61 -4.13
C GLY A 782 -29.13 40.47 -3.99
N LEU A 783 -28.70 39.20 -4.03
CA LEU A 783 -29.56 38.02 -3.88
C LEU A 783 -28.98 36.99 -2.89
N PRO A 784 -28.92 37.29 -1.57
CA PRO A 784 -28.39 36.37 -0.57
C PRO A 784 -29.39 35.25 -0.23
N LEU A 785 -29.27 34.11 -0.90
CA LEU A 785 -30.18 32.98 -0.78
C LEU A 785 -29.99 32.23 0.54
N THR A 786 -31.08 31.98 1.25
CA THR A 786 -31.13 31.12 2.44
C THR A 786 -32.22 30.08 2.28
N GLY A 787 -31.88 28.80 2.40
CA GLY A 787 -32.84 27.74 2.17
C GLY A 787 -32.19 26.38 1.96
N SER A 788 -32.95 25.48 1.37
CA SER A 788 -32.48 24.13 1.07
C SER A 788 -33.24 23.53 -0.10
N GLY A 789 -32.71 22.45 -0.64
CA GLY A 789 -33.31 21.72 -1.71
C GLY A 789 -32.61 20.40 -2.00
N THR A 790 -32.94 19.83 -3.14
CA THR A 790 -32.38 18.57 -3.60
C THR A 790 -31.91 18.66 -5.05
N TYR A 791 -30.94 17.82 -5.38
CA TYR A 791 -30.50 17.53 -6.74
C TYR A 791 -30.47 16.01 -6.94
N GLU A 792 -31.06 15.50 -8.00
CA GLU A 792 -31.05 14.08 -8.35
C GLU A 792 -30.13 13.88 -9.56
N PRO A 793 -28.88 13.41 -9.36
CA PRO A 793 -27.89 13.31 -10.43
C PRO A 793 -28.36 12.47 -11.62
N SER A 794 -29.16 11.42 -11.36
CA SER A 794 -29.62 10.49 -12.40
C SER A 794 -30.64 11.06 -13.38
N SER A 795 -31.47 12.01 -12.93
CA SER A 795 -32.51 12.65 -13.75
C SER A 795 -32.18 14.10 -14.08
N GLY A 796 -31.17 14.68 -13.41
CA GLY A 796 -30.91 16.11 -13.43
C GLY A 796 -32.02 16.93 -12.76
N GLN A 797 -32.92 16.28 -12.01
CA GLN A 797 -34.02 16.98 -11.34
C GLN A 797 -33.49 17.77 -10.15
N LEU A 798 -33.95 19.01 -10.03
CA LEU A 798 -33.53 19.94 -9.01
C LEU A 798 -34.75 20.60 -8.39
N HIS A 799 -34.79 20.68 -7.06
CA HIS A 799 -35.89 21.32 -6.33
C HIS A 799 -35.35 22.15 -5.18
N TRP A 800 -35.50 23.46 -5.22
CA TRP A 800 -34.99 24.40 -4.21
C TRP A 800 -36.11 25.22 -3.60
N ASN A 801 -36.06 25.42 -2.28
CA ASN A 801 -36.87 26.40 -1.57
C ASN A 801 -35.95 27.41 -0.89
N VAL A 802 -35.95 28.64 -1.38
CA VAL A 802 -35.03 29.69 -0.96
C VAL A 802 -35.76 30.96 -0.55
N THR A 803 -35.16 31.69 0.37
CA THR A 803 -35.63 32.98 0.88
C THR A 803 -34.51 34.01 0.80
N PHE A 804 -34.87 35.26 0.60
CA PHE A 804 -33.96 36.41 0.54
C PHE A 804 -34.74 37.66 1.05
N PRO A 805 -34.09 38.81 1.33
CA PRO A 805 -34.74 39.93 2.00
C PRO A 805 -36.06 40.41 1.39
N ASP A 806 -36.20 40.30 0.06
CA ASP A 806 -37.34 40.81 -0.70
C ASP A 806 -38.23 39.71 -1.34
N GLY A 807 -38.13 38.45 -0.86
CA GLY A 807 -38.93 37.36 -1.42
C GLY A 807 -38.61 35.94 -0.95
N ASP A 808 -39.35 35.00 -1.52
CA ASP A 808 -39.24 33.56 -1.33
C ASP A 808 -39.55 32.87 -2.66
N LEU A 809 -38.76 31.88 -3.06
CA LEU A 809 -38.95 31.17 -4.33
C LEU A 809 -38.85 29.66 -4.12
N THR A 810 -39.74 28.94 -4.79
CA THR A 810 -39.59 27.52 -5.10
C THR A 810 -39.13 27.40 -6.54
N PHE A 811 -38.01 26.72 -6.77
CA PHE A 811 -37.41 26.52 -8.09
C PHE A 811 -37.29 25.02 -8.38
N ASP A 812 -37.87 24.60 -9.49
CA ASP A 812 -37.86 23.23 -9.99
C ASP A 812 -37.19 23.23 -11.37
N SER A 813 -36.30 22.28 -11.63
CA SER A 813 -35.70 22.12 -12.97
C SER A 813 -35.47 20.66 -13.30
N THR A 814 -35.56 20.30 -14.58
CA THR A 814 -35.20 18.98 -15.11
C THR A 814 -34.67 19.16 -16.54
N GLY A 815 -33.36 19.01 -16.73
CA GLY A 815 -32.71 19.33 -18.00
C GLY A 815 -32.81 20.83 -18.32
N ASP A 816 -33.40 21.16 -19.48
CA ASP A 816 -33.62 22.54 -19.93
C ASP A 816 -34.99 23.10 -19.48
N ASP A 817 -35.86 22.25 -18.93
CA ASP A 817 -37.16 22.68 -18.39
C ASP A 817 -36.93 23.22 -16.97
N ALA A 818 -37.49 24.40 -16.69
CA ALA A 818 -37.42 25.04 -15.39
C ALA A 818 -38.74 25.73 -15.05
N HIS A 819 -39.03 25.79 -13.76
CA HIS A 819 -40.21 26.43 -13.20
C HIS A 819 -39.85 27.15 -11.91
N VAL A 820 -40.38 28.35 -11.72
CA VAL A 820 -40.21 29.09 -10.49
C VAL A 820 -41.54 29.69 -10.04
N SER A 821 -41.83 29.59 -8.74
CA SER A 821 -43.01 30.19 -8.13
C SER A 821 -42.68 30.83 -6.77
N GLY A 822 -43.48 31.80 -6.33
CA GLY A 822 -43.30 32.46 -5.03
C GLY A 822 -43.42 33.99 -5.12
N HIS A 823 -42.57 34.70 -4.39
CA HIS A 823 -42.49 36.16 -4.39
C HIS A 823 -41.11 36.65 -4.84
N TRP A 824 -41.09 37.52 -5.85
CA TRP A 824 -39.90 38.18 -6.35
C TRP A 824 -40.12 39.69 -6.39
N ARG A 825 -39.25 40.46 -5.72
CA ARG A 825 -39.35 41.94 -5.64
C ARG A 825 -40.72 42.42 -5.19
N GLY A 826 -41.30 41.72 -4.21
CA GLY A 826 -42.64 42.02 -3.67
C GLY A 826 -43.82 41.68 -4.58
N GLN A 827 -43.61 40.95 -5.69
CA GLN A 827 -44.67 40.49 -6.59
C GLN A 827 -44.75 38.96 -6.59
N THR A 828 -45.97 38.41 -6.67
CA THR A 828 -46.15 36.97 -6.88
C THR A 828 -45.73 36.59 -8.29
N VAL A 829 -44.92 35.55 -8.41
CA VAL A 829 -44.42 35.00 -9.68
C VAL A 829 -44.78 33.52 -9.81
N ASP A 830 -45.00 33.11 -11.05
CA ASP A 830 -45.28 31.74 -11.51
C ASP A 830 -44.83 31.69 -12.98
N GLN A 831 -43.63 31.17 -13.23
CA GLN A 831 -42.88 31.29 -14.49
C GLN A 831 -42.29 29.93 -14.88
N SER A 832 -42.20 29.66 -16.19
CA SER A 832 -41.58 28.45 -16.74
C SER A 832 -40.83 28.76 -18.04
N SER A 833 -39.81 27.94 -18.35
CA SER A 833 -38.99 28.07 -19.58
C SER A 833 -39.72 27.68 -20.86
#